data_AF-A0A449AZP7-F1
#
_entry.id   AF-A0A449AZP7-F1
#
_cell.length_a   1.000
_cell.length_b   1.000
_cell.length_c   1.000
_cell.angle_alpha   90.00
_cell.angle_beta   90.00
_cell.angle_gamma   90.00
#
_symmetry.space_group_name_H-M   'P 1'
#
loop_
_entity.id
_entity.type
_entity.pdbx_description
1 polymer ?
#
loop_
_entity_poly.entity_id
_entity_poly.type
_entity_poly.pdbx_seq_one_letter_code
_entity_poly.pdbx_strand_id
1 'polypeptide(L)'
;MAIKKTEKSFFERLSEKNYKHDNKHDKKVTNKKKRTGLTIGIGIGLTIAVATAIAVPLGLNIAKVNYLDKSSDDTTILKYKNPNATSKNVILGDLDNQLQANTNTITSKLNQVYKQTIFEWYNEEQAASEQFQFRVNASLNTGDSQKTNIALKTLEQIRKDQKAKLEDQKLNYQKIYKTGWEQKFNELLLSDSYGNSKTEAEAIEHATFQVVEKEATRRFRVKIQKRDNTMLKTATKDYKQISSGGLGVVNSNGEQAVTIKNGEAIFPYLKSIDESNAFTDLTFEGMLYYEIPNTNKIVTFSTESFIPKYMSPLNLVNEYVTNNNLGINTNIIFPGEFKNTANPEFSFSEADKKTLANLFKYQMLVGENEVEVKPVFEIAFNQTNGVFKKQASEFMTLTKSSDSEKEVSQYQTYLNLLTKTKDSLATSGISSFKNDFASEISLNLATLASEIFDLNVYPKSLPIVNLASLFKLPQNIQDQVNVILEQIKGLSDKNAIVIKVNEINNLINDFIVNSSERQFQDFINSRFNYNLVFENATKHKQTSFAYQVENLGGFLVLADSKIQWVRRTKLDDTQINNFIKNQIKEISLNEVADLKLITNLNAINSKNVILASIFKDSKLVEKLQEKTELKDIDFKELEKQNLAIVKGNSNVQIIDSLVAINKWVDAQKKLRDPYNIHIQNGQTLISYRDNEGNLINSNNEAETTISNIYQNALKQVAKGRN
;
A
#
# COMPACT_ATOMS: atom_id res chain seq x y z
N MET A 1 -28.00 62.02 18.13
CA MET A 1 -28.28 60.63 17.71
C MET A 1 -27.07 60.11 16.95
N ALA A 2 -26.29 59.22 17.56
CA ALA A 2 -25.19 58.53 16.90
C ALA A 2 -25.37 57.03 17.18
N ILE A 3 -25.68 56.26 16.14
CA ILE A 3 -25.89 54.82 16.23
C ILE A 3 -24.52 54.15 16.27
N LYS A 4 -24.21 53.49 17.38
CA LYS A 4 -23.03 52.64 17.55
C LYS A 4 -23.14 51.46 16.58
N LYS A 5 -22.18 51.36 15.65
CA LYS A 5 -21.98 50.20 14.76
C LYS A 5 -21.62 48.98 15.63
N THR A 6 -22.45 47.95 15.62
CA THR A 6 -22.10 46.64 16.15
C THR A 6 -21.09 45.96 15.22
N GLU A 7 -19.98 45.49 15.79
CA GLU A 7 -19.00 44.70 15.05
C GLU A 7 -19.61 43.34 14.69
N LYS A 8 -19.58 43.00 13.39
CA LYS A 8 -20.12 41.74 12.86
C LYS A 8 -19.40 40.54 13.45
N SER A 9 -20.14 39.49 13.80
CA SER A 9 -19.58 38.24 14.34
C SER A 9 -18.72 37.51 13.29
N PHE A 10 -17.85 36.60 13.74
CA PHE A 10 -17.00 35.79 12.86
C PHE A 10 -17.82 35.03 11.80
N PHE A 11 -19.01 34.53 12.18
CA PHE A 11 -19.92 33.82 11.29
C PHE A 11 -20.60 34.74 10.27
N GLU A 12 -20.92 35.98 10.65
CA GLU A 12 -21.43 36.98 9.69
C GLU A 12 -20.36 37.41 8.69
N ARG A 13 -19.09 37.51 9.12
CA ARG A 13 -17.96 37.80 8.20
C ARG A 13 -17.70 36.63 7.24
N LEU A 14 -17.90 35.40 7.68
CA LEU A 14 -17.79 34.18 6.86
C LEU A 14 -18.95 34.06 5.86
N SER A 15 -20.18 34.29 6.32
CA SER A 15 -21.38 34.32 5.47
C SER A 15 -21.27 35.42 4.39
N GLU A 16 -20.79 36.61 4.76
CA GLU A 16 -20.61 37.70 3.81
C GLU A 16 -19.44 37.46 2.83
N LYS A 17 -18.39 36.71 3.24
CA LYS A 17 -17.32 36.27 2.33
C LYS A 17 -17.80 35.21 1.34
N ASN A 18 -18.62 34.26 1.78
CA ASN A 18 -19.22 33.25 0.89
C ASN A 18 -20.21 33.90 -0.09
N TYR A 19 -21.06 34.80 0.39
CA TYR A 19 -22.01 35.54 -0.45
C TYR A 19 -21.32 36.46 -1.48
N LYS A 20 -20.12 36.99 -1.17
CA LYS A 20 -19.30 37.76 -2.12
C LYS A 20 -18.48 36.89 -3.08
N HIS A 21 -18.29 35.61 -2.77
CA HIS A 21 -17.66 34.64 -3.66
C HIS A 21 -18.65 34.15 -4.72
N ASP A 22 -19.90 33.89 -4.33
CA ASP A 22 -20.97 33.44 -5.24
C ASP A 22 -21.39 34.54 -6.24
N ASN A 23 -21.39 35.81 -5.82
CA ASN A 23 -21.82 36.92 -6.68
C ASN A 23 -20.73 37.46 -7.64
N LYS A 24 -19.54 36.83 -7.73
CA LYS A 24 -18.47 37.26 -8.64
C LYS A 24 -18.47 36.60 -10.02
N HIS A 25 -19.32 35.60 -10.26
CA HIS A 25 -19.34 34.88 -11.54
C HIS A 25 -20.56 35.10 -12.45
N ASP A 26 -21.56 35.89 -12.05
CA ASP A 26 -22.71 36.16 -12.90
C ASP A 26 -22.66 37.55 -13.55
N LYS A 27 -22.06 37.63 -14.74
CA LYS A 27 -22.31 38.71 -15.71
C LYS A 27 -22.30 38.21 -17.16
N LYS A 28 -23.50 38.00 -17.70
CA LYS A 28 -24.09 38.63 -18.92
C LYS A 28 -24.92 37.65 -19.76
N VAL A 29 -26.22 37.91 -19.73
CA VAL A 29 -27.24 37.41 -20.65
C VAL A 29 -26.98 37.93 -22.07
N THR A 30 -27.15 37.09 -23.09
CA THR A 30 -27.63 37.54 -24.41
C THR A 30 -28.71 36.59 -24.95
N ASN A 31 -29.66 37.19 -25.68
CA ASN A 31 -31.03 36.77 -25.87
C ASN A 31 -31.28 35.68 -26.94
N LYS A 32 -32.32 34.88 -26.66
CA LYS A 32 -33.38 34.34 -27.56
C LYS A 32 -33.02 33.97 -29.01
N LYS A 33 -33.11 32.67 -29.32
CA LYS A 33 -33.80 32.17 -30.53
C LYS A 33 -34.59 30.89 -30.19
N LYS A 34 -35.91 30.93 -30.44
CA LYS A 34 -36.84 29.80 -30.36
C LYS A 34 -36.50 28.78 -31.47
N ARG A 35 -36.42 27.49 -31.13
CA ARG A 35 -36.84 26.38 -32.01
C ARG A 35 -37.13 25.10 -31.20
N THR A 36 -38.43 24.84 -31.11
CA THR A 36 -39.16 23.57 -31.02
C THR A 36 -38.39 22.26 -30.80
N GLY A 37 -38.64 21.66 -29.63
CA GLY A 37 -39.10 20.28 -29.44
C GLY A 37 -38.37 19.15 -30.15
N LEU A 38 -37.38 18.55 -29.49
CA LEU A 38 -37.18 17.09 -29.39
C LEU A 38 -36.00 16.75 -28.44
N THR A 39 -36.23 16.65 -27.13
CA THR A 39 -35.33 15.91 -26.22
C THR A 39 -36.06 15.54 -24.93
N ILE A 40 -36.97 14.56 -25.03
CA ILE A 40 -37.42 13.75 -23.89
C ILE A 40 -36.60 12.47 -23.96
N GLY A 41 -35.91 12.13 -22.86
CA GLY A 41 -35.30 10.81 -22.66
C GLY A 41 -33.79 10.85 -22.46
N ILE A 42 -33.36 11.12 -21.22
CA ILE A 42 -32.33 10.42 -20.44
C ILE A 42 -32.45 11.02 -19.03
N GLY A 43 -33.06 10.26 -18.13
CA GLY A 43 -33.40 10.72 -16.78
C GLY A 43 -34.47 9.86 -16.13
N ILE A 44 -34.34 8.54 -16.22
CA ILE A 44 -35.08 7.60 -15.39
C ILE A 44 -34.07 6.68 -14.75
N GLY A 45 -33.96 6.75 -13.43
CA GLY A 45 -33.09 5.92 -12.62
C GLY A 45 -32.28 6.69 -11.59
N LEU A 46 -32.90 7.60 -10.83
CA LEU A 46 -32.49 7.99 -9.47
C LEU A 46 -33.44 9.05 -8.89
N THR A 47 -34.55 8.64 -8.28
CA THR A 47 -35.21 9.34 -7.16
C THR A 47 -36.21 8.37 -6.53
N ILE A 48 -36.11 8.02 -5.24
CA ILE A 48 -36.58 8.74 -4.04
C ILE A 48 -35.91 8.02 -2.83
N ALA A 49 -35.28 8.59 -1.80
CA ALA A 49 -35.00 9.96 -1.30
C ALA A 49 -33.94 9.84 -0.16
N VAL A 50 -33.14 10.81 0.32
CA VAL A 50 -33.14 12.29 0.37
C VAL A 50 -31.70 12.84 0.27
N ALA A 51 -31.59 14.01 -0.37
CA ALA A 51 -30.44 14.89 -0.67
C ALA A 51 -29.48 15.20 0.52
N THR A 52 -28.19 15.50 0.32
CA THR A 52 -27.65 16.69 -0.38
C THR A 52 -26.21 16.53 -0.85
N ALA A 53 -25.93 16.76 -2.14
CA ALA A 53 -24.61 17.20 -2.60
C ALA A 53 -24.76 18.14 -3.80
N ILE A 54 -24.16 19.32 -3.66
CA ILE A 54 -24.13 20.42 -4.63
C ILE A 54 -23.37 19.96 -5.87
N ALA A 55 -24.07 19.83 -7.00
CA ALA A 55 -23.44 19.59 -8.30
C ALA A 55 -22.88 20.91 -8.85
N VAL A 56 -21.55 21.02 -8.88
CA VAL A 56 -20.84 22.08 -9.62
C VAL A 56 -20.77 21.67 -11.10
N PRO A 57 -21.24 22.49 -12.06
CA PRO A 57 -21.08 22.17 -13.47
C PRO A 57 -19.66 22.53 -13.91
N LEU A 58 -18.75 21.55 -13.92
CA LEU A 58 -17.52 21.65 -14.69
C LEU A 58 -17.87 21.38 -16.16
N GLY A 59 -17.81 22.44 -16.97
CA GLY A 59 -17.85 22.33 -18.43
C GLY A 59 -16.64 21.55 -18.92
N LEU A 60 -16.78 20.24 -19.02
CA LEU A 60 -15.83 19.36 -19.69
C LEU A 60 -16.27 19.19 -21.14
N ASN A 61 -15.34 19.48 -22.04
CA ASN A 61 -15.43 19.15 -23.45
C ASN A 61 -15.48 17.61 -23.54
N ILE A 62 -16.67 17.06 -23.77
CA ILE A 62 -16.90 15.61 -23.81
C ILE A 62 -16.29 15.09 -25.10
N ALA A 63 -15.03 14.65 -25.04
CA ALA A 63 -14.59 13.59 -25.94
C ALA A 63 -15.58 12.44 -25.74
N LYS A 64 -16.27 12.01 -26.80
CA LYS A 64 -17.19 10.86 -26.76
C LYS A 64 -16.45 9.65 -26.20
N VAL A 65 -16.58 9.42 -24.90
CA VAL A 65 -16.23 8.15 -24.28
C VAL A 65 -17.33 7.21 -24.73
N ASN A 66 -17.00 6.25 -25.60
CA ASN A 66 -17.90 5.13 -25.85
C ASN A 66 -17.96 4.34 -24.54
N TYR A 67 -18.94 4.66 -23.70
CA TYR A 67 -19.32 3.79 -22.61
C TYR A 67 -19.91 2.52 -23.24
N LEU A 68 -19.39 1.36 -22.87
CA LEU A 68 -20.12 0.13 -23.07
C LEU A 68 -21.35 0.20 -22.16
N ASP A 69 -22.53 0.33 -22.75
CA ASP A 69 -23.78 0.31 -22.00
C ASP A 69 -23.93 -1.03 -21.25
N LYS A 70 -24.48 -0.99 -20.03
CA LYS A 70 -24.83 -2.21 -19.29
C LYS A 70 -25.73 -3.07 -20.20
N SER A 71 -25.44 -4.37 -20.29
CA SER A 71 -26.35 -5.32 -20.93
C SER A 71 -27.75 -5.18 -20.34
N SER A 72 -28.78 -5.17 -21.19
CA SER A 72 -30.17 -5.06 -20.76
C SER A 72 -30.53 -6.20 -19.80
N ASP A 73 -31.31 -5.90 -18.77
CA ASP A 73 -31.79 -6.89 -17.79
C ASP A 73 -32.60 -8.03 -18.46
N ASP A 74 -33.16 -7.80 -19.65
CA ASP A 74 -33.89 -8.81 -20.43
C ASP A 74 -32.97 -9.78 -21.20
N THR A 75 -31.65 -9.57 -21.16
CA THR A 75 -30.68 -10.41 -21.88
C THR A 75 -30.72 -11.83 -21.34
N THR A 76 -31.05 -12.80 -22.21
CA THR A 76 -30.99 -14.23 -21.84
C THR A 76 -29.53 -14.66 -21.77
N ILE A 77 -29.09 -15.03 -20.57
CA ILE A 77 -27.70 -15.44 -20.29
C ILE A 77 -27.51 -16.96 -20.33
N LEU A 78 -28.59 -17.72 -20.08
CA LEU A 78 -28.55 -19.18 -20.13
C LEU A 78 -29.92 -19.71 -20.54
N LYS A 79 -29.95 -20.64 -21.49
CA LYS A 79 -31.16 -21.35 -21.91
C LYS A 79 -30.95 -22.84 -21.73
N TYR A 80 -31.82 -23.49 -20.96
CA TYR A 80 -31.78 -24.94 -20.79
C TYR A 80 -33.17 -25.54 -20.94
N LYS A 81 -33.20 -26.82 -21.33
CA LYS A 81 -34.43 -27.56 -21.56
C LYS A 81 -34.58 -28.56 -20.43
N ASN A 82 -35.66 -28.43 -19.67
CA ASN A 82 -35.99 -29.40 -18.63
C ASN A 82 -36.39 -30.75 -19.27
N PRO A 83 -36.34 -31.87 -18.52
CA PRO A 83 -36.77 -33.18 -19.00
C PRO A 83 -38.19 -33.19 -19.60
N ASN A 84 -39.04 -32.26 -19.15
CA ASN A 84 -40.42 -32.07 -19.63
C ASN A 84 -40.51 -31.16 -20.88
N ALA A 85 -39.44 -31.05 -21.67
CA ALA A 85 -39.34 -30.31 -22.93
C ALA A 85 -39.59 -28.79 -22.89
N THR A 86 -39.88 -28.19 -21.73
CA THR A 86 -40.00 -26.74 -21.56
C THR A 86 -38.62 -26.08 -21.49
N SER A 87 -38.37 -25.13 -22.40
CA SER A 87 -37.17 -24.29 -22.34
C SER A 87 -37.34 -23.22 -21.27
N LYS A 88 -36.48 -23.24 -20.25
CA LYS A 88 -36.32 -22.12 -19.32
C LYS A 88 -35.18 -21.23 -19.80
N ASN A 89 -35.48 -19.93 -19.90
CA ASN A 89 -34.49 -18.89 -20.08
C ASN A 89 -34.16 -18.32 -18.70
N VAL A 90 -32.88 -18.18 -18.39
CA VAL A 90 -32.39 -17.36 -17.29
C VAL A 90 -32.04 -16.01 -17.91
N ILE A 91 -32.75 -14.96 -17.49
CA ILE A 91 -32.50 -13.59 -17.91
C ILE A 91 -31.60 -12.88 -16.89
N LEU A 92 -30.83 -11.90 -17.36
CA LEU A 92 -29.82 -11.20 -16.56
C LEU A 92 -30.44 -10.50 -15.33
N GLY A 93 -31.61 -9.87 -15.48
CA GLY A 93 -32.31 -9.18 -14.40
C GLY A 93 -32.78 -10.10 -13.29
N ASP A 94 -33.25 -11.31 -13.62
CA ASP A 94 -33.65 -12.30 -12.60
C ASP A 94 -32.44 -12.78 -11.81
N LEU A 95 -31.30 -13.00 -12.47
CA LEU A 95 -30.07 -13.37 -11.81
C LEU A 95 -29.56 -12.23 -10.92
N ASP A 96 -29.54 -10.99 -11.41
CA ASP A 96 -29.10 -9.81 -10.66
C ASP A 96 -29.98 -9.61 -9.40
N ASN A 97 -31.30 -9.69 -9.54
CA ASN A 97 -32.24 -9.59 -8.42
C ASN A 97 -32.06 -10.71 -7.40
N GLN A 98 -31.88 -11.96 -7.83
CA GLN A 98 -31.63 -13.09 -6.92
C GLN A 98 -30.30 -12.95 -6.18
N LEU A 99 -29.26 -12.45 -6.86
CA LEU A 99 -27.96 -12.18 -6.25
C LEU A 99 -28.07 -11.05 -5.21
N GLN A 100 -28.76 -9.95 -5.54
CA GLN A 100 -28.94 -8.80 -4.63
C GLN A 100 -29.77 -9.15 -3.39
N ALA A 101 -30.90 -9.83 -3.57
CA ALA A 101 -31.78 -10.22 -2.46
C ALA A 101 -31.06 -11.15 -1.47
N ASN A 102 -30.36 -12.18 -1.97
CA ASN A 102 -29.55 -13.08 -1.14
C ASN A 102 -28.41 -12.32 -0.45
N THR A 103 -27.72 -11.42 -1.14
CA THR A 103 -26.63 -10.63 -0.57
C THR A 103 -27.08 -9.79 0.62
N ASN A 104 -28.24 -9.14 0.54
CA ASN A 104 -28.76 -8.31 1.63
C ASN A 104 -29.09 -9.13 2.89
N THR A 105 -29.73 -10.30 2.72
CA THR A 105 -30.04 -11.19 3.85
C THR A 105 -28.76 -11.76 4.49
N ILE A 106 -27.80 -12.20 3.67
CA ILE A 106 -26.53 -12.75 4.15
C ILE A 106 -25.75 -11.67 4.92
N THR A 107 -25.60 -10.48 4.32
CA THR A 107 -24.91 -9.35 4.95
C THR A 107 -25.56 -8.95 6.26
N SER A 108 -26.90 -8.93 6.34
CA SER A 108 -27.61 -8.64 7.60
C SER A 108 -27.29 -9.66 8.70
N LYS A 109 -27.30 -10.95 8.37
CA LYS A 109 -26.96 -12.04 9.32
C LYS A 109 -25.50 -11.96 9.76
N LEU A 110 -24.57 -11.74 8.82
CA LEU A 110 -23.15 -11.52 9.13
C LEU A 110 -22.94 -10.30 10.02
N ASN A 111 -23.65 -9.21 9.76
CA ASN A 111 -23.58 -7.99 10.57
C ASN A 111 -24.08 -8.22 12.00
N GLN A 112 -25.15 -9.00 12.18
CA GLN A 112 -25.67 -9.35 13.51
C GLN A 112 -24.69 -10.21 14.30
N VAL A 113 -24.16 -11.28 13.70
CA VAL A 113 -23.13 -12.13 14.31
C VAL A 113 -21.92 -11.28 14.69
N TYR A 114 -21.42 -10.47 13.75
CA TYR A 114 -20.30 -9.58 13.99
C TYR A 114 -20.53 -8.63 15.16
N LYS A 115 -21.69 -7.95 15.19
CA LYS A 115 -22.03 -7.00 16.25
C LYS A 115 -22.04 -7.66 17.63
N GLN A 116 -22.64 -8.84 17.76
CA GLN A 116 -22.68 -9.58 19.02
C GLN A 116 -21.28 -10.02 19.46
N THR A 117 -20.47 -10.51 18.54
CA THR A 117 -19.08 -10.87 18.83
C THR A 117 -18.25 -9.67 19.28
N ILE A 118 -18.43 -8.51 18.65
CA ILE A 118 -17.72 -7.29 19.02
C ILE A 118 -18.04 -6.87 20.46
N PHE A 119 -19.29 -7.00 20.92
CA PHE A 119 -19.62 -6.72 22.32
C PHE A 119 -18.98 -7.71 23.30
N GLU A 120 -18.99 -9.01 22.97
CA GLU A 120 -18.35 -10.04 23.80
C GLU A 120 -16.83 -9.80 23.92
N TRP A 121 -16.15 -9.60 22.78
CA TRP A 121 -14.72 -9.30 22.78
C TRP A 121 -14.38 -7.97 23.44
N TYR A 122 -15.25 -6.97 23.33
CA TYR A 122 -15.06 -5.71 24.05
C TYR A 122 -15.06 -5.92 25.57
N ASN A 123 -15.98 -6.74 26.10
CA ASN A 123 -16.01 -7.04 27.53
C ASN A 123 -14.73 -7.77 27.99
N GLU A 124 -14.22 -8.71 27.19
CA GLU A 124 -12.95 -9.38 27.46
C GLU A 124 -11.77 -8.38 27.49
N GLU A 125 -11.69 -7.50 26.49
CA GLU A 125 -10.66 -6.46 26.42
C GLU A 125 -10.78 -5.42 27.54
N GLN A 126 -12.00 -5.08 27.94
CA GLN A 126 -12.28 -4.15 29.03
C GLN A 126 -11.77 -4.72 30.36
N ALA A 127 -12.14 -5.97 30.69
CA ALA A 127 -11.65 -6.64 31.89
C ALA A 127 -10.11 -6.78 31.88
N ALA A 128 -9.53 -7.12 30.72
CA ALA A 128 -8.08 -7.23 30.58
C ALA A 128 -7.37 -5.87 30.69
N SER A 129 -7.99 -4.77 30.23
CA SER A 129 -7.43 -3.43 30.33
C SER A 129 -7.32 -2.93 31.78
N GLU A 130 -8.24 -3.33 32.66
CA GLU A 130 -8.16 -3.04 34.09
C GLU A 130 -6.97 -3.77 34.74
N GLN A 131 -6.78 -5.05 34.38
CA GLN A 131 -5.61 -5.83 34.81
C GLN A 131 -4.30 -5.22 34.32
N PHE A 132 -4.28 -4.78 33.06
CA PHE A 132 -3.11 -4.15 32.48
C PHE A 132 -2.79 -2.82 33.18
N GLN A 133 -3.79 -1.96 33.43
CA GLN A 133 -3.63 -0.72 34.19
C GLN A 133 -3.09 -1.00 35.60
N PHE A 134 -3.61 -2.03 36.27
CA PHE A 134 -3.13 -2.47 37.58
C PHE A 134 -1.65 -2.84 37.55
N ARG A 135 -1.21 -3.65 36.58
CA ARG A 135 0.21 -4.01 36.41
C ARG A 135 1.09 -2.80 36.08
N VAL A 136 0.61 -1.87 35.26
CA VAL A 136 1.32 -0.61 34.99
C VAL A 136 1.51 0.18 36.28
N ASN A 137 0.46 0.35 37.08
CA ASN A 137 0.53 1.05 38.36
C ASN A 137 1.43 0.35 39.39
N ALA A 138 1.46 -0.99 39.40
CA ALA A 138 2.38 -1.77 40.22
C ALA A 138 3.85 -1.57 39.81
N SER A 139 4.12 -1.22 38.55
CA SER A 139 5.48 -1.00 38.02
C SER A 139 6.07 0.39 38.34
N LEU A 140 5.22 1.35 38.73
CA LEU A 140 5.59 2.73 38.96
C LEU A 140 6.65 2.86 40.07
N ASN A 141 7.51 3.88 39.97
CA ASN A 141 8.44 4.21 41.04
C ASN A 141 7.71 4.88 42.21
N THR A 142 8.33 4.85 43.39
CA THR A 142 7.84 5.62 44.54
C THR A 142 7.75 7.11 44.18
N GLY A 143 6.56 7.70 44.35
CA GLY A 143 6.29 9.11 44.03
C GLY A 143 5.67 9.34 42.64
N ASP A 144 5.65 8.34 41.76
CA ASP A 144 4.97 8.45 40.47
C ASP A 144 3.44 8.46 40.65
N SER A 145 2.75 9.28 39.85
CA SER A 145 1.28 9.34 39.86
C SER A 145 0.66 8.10 39.20
N GLN A 146 -0.35 7.53 39.87
CA GLN A 146 -1.12 6.41 39.32
C GLN A 146 -1.77 6.79 37.99
N LYS A 147 -1.75 5.86 37.04
CA LYS A 147 -2.44 5.95 35.77
C LYS A 147 -3.89 5.47 35.95
N THR A 148 -4.83 6.31 35.51
CA THR A 148 -6.29 6.05 35.60
C THR A 148 -6.98 6.01 34.23
N ASN A 149 -6.22 6.21 33.15
CA ASN A 149 -6.72 6.40 31.79
C ASN A 149 -6.31 5.28 30.81
N ILE A 150 -5.89 4.13 31.32
CA ILE A 150 -5.50 2.96 30.51
C ILE A 150 -6.68 2.01 30.37
N ALA A 151 -7.44 1.81 31.45
CA ALA A 151 -8.62 0.94 31.45
C ALA A 151 -9.72 1.49 30.52
N LEU A 152 -10.31 0.60 29.73
CA LEU A 152 -11.44 0.91 28.88
C LEU A 152 -12.71 1.10 29.73
N LYS A 153 -13.61 1.96 29.27
CA LYS A 153 -14.93 2.17 29.89
C LYS A 153 -15.79 0.90 29.77
N THR A 154 -16.71 0.67 30.69
CA THR A 154 -17.67 -0.43 30.55
C THR A 154 -18.69 -0.15 29.44
N LEU A 155 -19.32 -1.20 28.88
CA LEU A 155 -20.39 -1.02 27.88
C LEU A 155 -21.54 -0.15 28.41
N GLU A 156 -21.90 -0.31 29.69
CA GLU A 156 -22.96 0.49 30.32
C GLU A 156 -22.60 1.97 30.39
N GLN A 157 -21.35 2.29 30.74
CA GLN A 157 -20.86 3.67 30.73
C GLN A 157 -20.90 4.27 29.32
N ILE A 158 -20.49 3.50 28.31
CA ILE A 158 -20.53 3.98 26.92
C ILE A 158 -21.97 4.18 26.45
N ARG A 159 -22.88 3.23 26.72
CA ARG A 159 -24.31 3.37 26.40
C ARG A 159 -24.92 4.59 27.06
N LYS A 160 -24.58 4.85 28.32
CA LYS A 160 -25.02 6.06 29.05
C LYS A 160 -24.48 7.34 28.40
N ASP A 161 -23.20 7.36 28.03
CA ASP A 161 -22.58 8.49 27.33
C ASP A 161 -23.25 8.75 25.97
N GLN A 162 -23.56 7.71 25.19
CA GLN A 162 -24.24 7.86 23.90
C GLN A 162 -25.70 8.28 24.05
N LYS A 163 -26.40 7.75 25.06
CA LYS A 163 -27.76 8.19 25.39
C LYS A 163 -27.80 9.67 25.72
N ALA A 164 -26.90 10.14 26.59
CA ALA A 164 -26.81 11.56 26.93
C ALA A 164 -26.52 12.44 25.70
N LYS A 165 -25.61 12.02 24.81
CA LYS A 165 -25.35 12.74 23.55
C LYS A 165 -26.57 12.83 22.64
N LEU A 166 -27.33 11.74 22.51
CA LEU A 166 -28.54 11.71 21.69
C LEU A 166 -29.65 12.59 22.29
N GLU A 167 -29.81 12.57 23.61
CA GLU A 167 -30.73 13.45 24.35
C GLU A 167 -30.36 14.93 24.17
N ASP A 168 -29.08 15.29 24.28
CA ASP A 168 -28.61 16.66 24.03
C ASP A 168 -28.89 17.12 22.60
N GLN A 169 -28.66 16.24 21.61
CA GLN A 169 -28.99 16.55 20.22
C GLN A 169 -30.49 16.74 20.03
N LYS A 170 -31.32 15.86 20.62
CA LYS A 170 -32.78 15.99 20.59
C LYS A 170 -33.24 17.32 21.16
N LEU A 171 -32.72 17.72 22.33
CA LEU A 171 -32.99 19.02 22.95
C LEU A 171 -32.55 20.19 22.06
N ASN A 172 -31.41 20.06 21.40
CA ASN A 172 -30.93 21.09 20.47
C ASN A 172 -31.83 21.22 19.23
N TYR A 173 -32.28 20.11 18.65
CA TYR A 173 -33.25 20.12 17.54
C TYR A 173 -34.58 20.73 17.97
N GLN A 174 -35.08 20.40 19.17
CA GLN A 174 -36.29 21.02 19.74
C GLN A 174 -36.13 22.53 19.92
N LYS A 175 -34.94 22.99 20.32
CA LYS A 175 -34.65 24.41 20.53
C LYS A 175 -34.54 25.18 19.20
N ILE A 176 -33.89 24.60 18.19
CA ILE A 176 -33.65 25.23 16.89
C ILE A 176 -34.90 25.17 15.99
N TYR A 177 -35.57 24.02 15.95
CA TYR A 177 -36.70 23.75 15.06
C TYR A 177 -38.00 23.65 15.87
N LYS A 178 -38.57 24.80 16.26
CA LYS A 178 -39.80 24.85 17.08
C LYS A 178 -40.96 24.01 16.52
N THR A 179 -41.08 23.92 15.19
CA THR A 179 -41.99 23.01 14.48
C THR A 179 -41.17 22.14 13.51
N GLY A 180 -41.50 20.85 13.40
CA GLY A 180 -40.79 19.90 12.54
C GLY A 180 -39.48 19.31 13.10
N TRP A 181 -39.13 19.55 14.36
CA TRP A 181 -37.93 18.95 14.98
C TRP A 181 -37.97 17.42 14.98
N GLU A 182 -39.14 16.79 15.13
CA GLU A 182 -39.27 15.32 15.10
C GLU A 182 -38.85 14.75 13.75
N GLN A 183 -39.22 15.41 12.66
CA GLN A 183 -38.80 15.00 11.31
C GLN A 183 -37.28 15.14 11.15
N LYS A 184 -36.69 16.24 11.64
CA LYS A 184 -35.23 16.45 11.61
C LYS A 184 -34.46 15.50 12.53
N PHE A 185 -35.05 15.14 13.67
CA PHE A 185 -34.49 14.14 14.56
C PHE A 185 -34.58 12.73 13.94
N ASN A 186 -35.68 12.39 13.28
CA ASN A 186 -35.79 11.13 12.55
C ASN A 186 -34.84 11.06 11.35
N GLU A 187 -34.63 12.16 10.62
CA GLU A 187 -33.58 12.25 9.57
C GLU A 187 -32.18 11.98 10.16
N LEU A 188 -31.89 12.47 11.37
CA LEU A 188 -30.65 12.18 12.07
C LEU A 188 -30.54 10.69 12.45
N LEU A 189 -31.59 10.07 13.00
CA LEU A 189 -31.58 8.64 13.33
C LEU A 189 -31.36 7.77 12.07
N LEU A 190 -31.88 8.24 10.93
CA LEU A 190 -31.69 7.63 9.61
C LEU A 190 -30.32 7.90 8.97
N SER A 191 -29.41 8.60 9.65
CA SER A 191 -28.05 8.82 9.14
C SER A 191 -27.15 7.60 9.35
N ASP A 192 -26.06 7.52 8.59
CA ASP A 192 -25.03 6.48 8.75
C ASP A 192 -24.41 6.47 10.15
N SER A 193 -24.28 7.64 10.80
CA SER A 193 -23.78 7.73 12.19
C SER A 193 -24.67 7.00 13.20
N TYR A 194 -25.95 6.86 12.91
CA TYR A 194 -26.91 6.13 13.75
C TYR A 194 -27.44 4.86 13.07
N GLY A 195 -26.84 4.44 11.96
CA GLY A 195 -27.07 3.12 11.36
C GLY A 195 -28.45 2.95 10.74
N ASN A 196 -29.06 4.03 10.24
CA ASN A 196 -30.42 4.00 9.70
C ASN A 196 -31.48 3.49 10.72
N SER A 197 -31.32 3.86 11.98
CA SER A 197 -32.12 3.32 13.09
C SER A 197 -33.55 3.84 13.08
N LYS A 198 -34.51 2.96 13.41
CA LYS A 198 -35.93 3.31 13.52
C LYS A 198 -36.31 3.79 14.91
N THR A 199 -35.50 3.44 15.91
CA THR A 199 -35.72 3.82 17.31
C THR A 199 -34.47 4.43 17.93
N GLU A 200 -34.64 5.23 18.98
CA GLU A 200 -33.52 5.78 19.75
C GLU A 200 -32.66 4.66 20.38
N ALA A 201 -33.27 3.55 20.80
CA ALA A 201 -32.55 2.42 21.38
C ALA A 201 -31.64 1.73 20.34
N GLU A 202 -32.13 1.51 19.12
CA GLU A 202 -31.32 1.01 18.00
C GLU A 202 -30.17 1.97 17.68
N ALA A 203 -30.44 3.28 17.67
CA ALA A 203 -29.45 4.32 17.39
C ALA A 203 -28.35 4.35 18.45
N ILE A 204 -28.71 4.27 19.73
CA ILE A 204 -27.76 4.19 20.85
C ILE A 204 -26.91 2.93 20.74
N GLU A 205 -27.50 1.78 20.43
CA GLU A 205 -26.76 0.53 20.31
C GLU A 205 -25.83 0.54 19.10
N HIS A 206 -26.22 1.16 17.98
CA HIS A 206 -25.35 1.34 16.82
C HIS A 206 -24.18 2.31 17.11
N ALA A 207 -24.47 3.45 17.71
CA ALA A 207 -23.44 4.41 18.11
C ALA A 207 -22.48 3.83 19.16
N THR A 208 -22.99 2.99 20.07
CA THR A 208 -22.17 2.24 21.03
C THR A 208 -21.28 1.26 20.29
N PHE A 209 -21.84 0.47 19.36
CA PHE A 209 -21.08 -0.46 18.52
C PHE A 209 -19.92 0.24 17.78
N GLN A 210 -20.16 1.39 17.15
CA GLN A 210 -19.10 2.14 16.44
C GLN A 210 -17.94 2.57 17.35
N VAL A 211 -18.22 2.90 18.61
CA VAL A 211 -17.17 3.25 19.59
C VAL A 211 -16.35 2.02 19.99
N VAL A 212 -17.02 0.88 20.20
CA VAL A 212 -16.37 -0.32 20.76
C VAL A 212 -15.74 -1.22 19.71
N GLU A 213 -16.17 -1.16 18.45
CA GLU A 213 -15.67 -2.02 17.36
C GLU A 213 -14.15 -1.94 17.21
N LYS A 214 -13.60 -0.72 17.22
CA LYS A 214 -12.15 -0.52 17.19
C LYS A 214 -11.49 -1.19 18.40
N GLU A 215 -12.01 -0.96 19.60
CA GLU A 215 -11.42 -1.48 20.83
C GLU A 215 -11.51 -3.02 20.93
N ALA A 216 -12.61 -3.62 20.49
CA ALA A 216 -12.80 -5.07 20.47
C ALA A 216 -11.86 -5.79 19.48
N THR A 217 -11.52 -5.12 18.38
CA THR A 217 -10.67 -5.69 17.31
C THR A 217 -9.17 -5.45 17.52
N ARG A 218 -8.76 -4.99 18.72
CA ARG A 218 -7.36 -4.76 19.11
C ARG A 218 -6.44 -5.97 18.85
N ARG A 219 -6.95 -7.18 19.04
CA ARG A 219 -6.23 -8.45 18.79
C ARG A 219 -5.78 -8.65 17.34
N PHE A 220 -6.32 -7.90 16.38
CA PHE A 220 -5.97 -7.98 14.95
C PHE A 220 -5.10 -6.80 14.48
N ARG A 221 -4.68 -5.91 15.38
CA ARG A 221 -3.87 -4.75 15.02
C ARG A 221 -2.52 -4.80 15.70
N VAL A 222 -1.48 -4.87 14.89
CA VAL A 222 -0.08 -4.87 15.32
C VAL A 222 0.40 -3.44 15.50
N LYS A 223 1.20 -3.22 16.55
CA LYS A 223 1.83 -1.94 16.86
C LYS A 223 3.26 -2.12 17.34
N ILE A 224 4.07 -1.10 17.09
CA ILE A 224 5.38 -0.92 17.73
C ILE A 224 5.32 0.39 18.51
N GLN A 225 5.72 0.37 19.78
CA GLN A 225 5.57 1.52 20.67
C GLN A 225 6.68 1.57 21.71
N LYS A 226 7.14 2.80 22.02
CA LYS A 226 8.04 3.04 23.15
C LYS A 226 7.27 2.96 24.47
N ARG A 227 7.84 2.26 25.45
CA ARG A 227 7.30 2.10 26.81
C ARG A 227 8.40 2.37 27.82
N ASP A 228 7.98 2.55 29.06
CA ASP A 228 8.92 2.67 30.17
C ASP A 228 9.54 1.31 30.52
N ASN A 229 10.82 1.27 30.86
CA ASN A 229 11.46 0.03 31.28
C ASN A 229 10.99 -0.46 32.66
N THR A 230 10.20 0.33 33.39
CA THR A 230 9.53 -0.12 34.61
C THR A 230 8.73 -1.40 34.41
N MET A 231 8.26 -1.67 33.19
CA MET A 231 7.55 -2.91 32.85
C MET A 231 8.41 -4.18 33.04
N LEU A 232 9.73 -4.07 33.03
CA LEU A 232 10.67 -5.18 33.25
C LEU A 232 10.93 -5.49 34.73
N LYS A 233 10.37 -4.71 35.65
CA LYS A 233 10.61 -4.89 37.08
C LYS A 233 9.95 -6.16 37.63
N THR A 234 10.57 -6.67 38.68
CA THR A 234 9.97 -7.63 39.60
C THR A 234 9.24 -6.90 40.73
N ALA A 235 8.18 -7.52 41.24
CA ALA A 235 7.40 -7.00 42.34
C ALA A 235 8.24 -7.03 43.64
N THR A 236 8.31 -5.90 44.33
CA THR A 236 9.03 -5.75 45.61
C THR A 236 8.18 -6.08 46.84
N LYS A 237 6.89 -6.34 46.64
CA LYS A 237 5.89 -6.71 47.63
C LYS A 237 4.70 -7.38 46.93
N ASP A 238 3.79 -7.96 47.69
CA ASP A 238 2.53 -8.47 47.14
C ASP A 238 1.63 -7.31 46.68
N TYR A 239 1.15 -7.40 45.45
CA TYR A 239 0.17 -6.48 44.88
C TYR A 239 -1.20 -7.16 44.80
N LYS A 240 -2.20 -6.51 45.39
CA LYS A 240 -3.60 -6.97 45.41
C LYS A 240 -4.45 -6.01 44.58
N GLN A 241 -5.29 -6.56 43.71
CA GLN A 241 -6.16 -5.75 42.88
C GLN A 241 -7.39 -5.25 43.66
N ILE A 242 -7.75 -4.00 43.43
CA ILE A 242 -8.94 -3.35 43.98
C ILE A 242 -9.95 -3.15 42.84
N SER A 243 -11.19 -3.57 43.05
CA SER A 243 -12.29 -3.41 42.08
C SER A 243 -12.76 -1.95 42.00
N SER A 244 -13.59 -1.65 40.99
CA SER A 244 -14.18 -0.33 40.71
C SER A 244 -15.08 0.26 41.82
N GLY A 245 -15.32 -0.49 42.92
CA GLY A 245 -15.99 -0.03 44.14
C GLY A 245 -15.08 0.14 45.37
N GLY A 246 -13.76 0.01 45.23
CA GLY A 246 -12.81 0.09 46.35
C GLY A 246 -12.70 -1.21 47.18
N LEU A 247 -13.41 -2.27 46.79
CA LEU A 247 -13.35 -3.58 47.44
C LEU A 247 -12.24 -4.42 46.77
N GLY A 248 -11.39 -5.05 47.58
CA GLY A 248 -10.38 -5.99 47.07
C GLY A 248 -11.03 -7.17 46.35
N VAL A 249 -10.51 -7.56 45.19
CA VAL A 249 -10.97 -8.78 44.50
C VAL A 249 -10.67 -9.96 45.43
N VAL A 250 -11.68 -10.74 45.80
CA VAL A 250 -11.53 -11.89 46.70
C VAL A 250 -11.50 -13.20 45.92
N ASN A 251 -10.68 -14.16 46.38
CA ASN A 251 -10.63 -15.51 45.84
C ASN A 251 -11.85 -16.34 46.27
N SER A 252 -11.98 -17.56 45.76
CA SER A 252 -13.06 -18.51 46.10
C SER A 252 -13.19 -18.81 47.60
N ASN A 253 -12.18 -18.46 48.40
CA ASN A 253 -12.10 -18.68 49.84
C ASN A 253 -12.39 -17.39 50.65
N GLY A 254 -12.73 -16.27 50.00
CA GLY A 254 -13.06 -15.00 50.66
C GLY A 254 -11.87 -14.14 51.06
N GLU A 255 -10.64 -14.51 50.69
CA GLU A 255 -9.42 -13.73 50.96
C GLU A 255 -9.09 -12.81 49.79
N GLN A 256 -8.50 -11.63 50.05
CA GLN A 256 -8.07 -10.73 48.97
C GLN A 256 -7.05 -11.42 48.06
N ALA A 257 -7.41 -11.58 46.79
CA ALA A 257 -6.59 -12.21 45.77
C ALA A 257 -5.31 -11.40 45.55
N VAL A 258 -4.17 -11.97 45.96
CA VAL A 258 -2.85 -11.49 45.56
C VAL A 258 -2.69 -11.80 44.07
N THR A 259 -2.56 -10.75 43.27
CA THR A 259 -2.50 -10.83 41.80
C THR A 259 -1.06 -10.89 41.29
N ILE A 260 -0.11 -10.34 42.05
CA ILE A 260 1.33 -10.41 41.79
C ILE A 260 2.03 -10.62 43.14
N LYS A 261 2.77 -11.71 43.28
CA LYS A 261 3.51 -11.99 44.52
C LYS A 261 4.86 -11.27 44.52
N ASN A 262 5.38 -11.00 45.73
CA ASN A 262 6.74 -10.52 45.90
C ASN A 262 7.75 -11.43 45.17
N GLY A 263 8.66 -10.85 44.40
CA GLY A 263 9.67 -11.53 43.59
C GLY A 263 9.22 -11.91 42.18
N GLU A 264 7.92 -11.87 41.85
CA GLU A 264 7.44 -12.20 40.50
C GLU A 264 7.61 -11.03 39.53
N ALA A 265 7.79 -11.33 38.24
CA ALA A 265 7.77 -10.30 37.19
C ALA A 265 6.40 -9.59 37.16
N ILE A 266 6.41 -8.26 37.18
CA ILE A 266 5.16 -7.47 37.13
C ILE A 266 4.45 -7.70 35.79
N PHE A 267 5.22 -7.88 34.71
CA PHE A 267 4.74 -8.29 33.40
C PHE A 267 5.39 -9.64 33.01
N PRO A 268 4.73 -10.79 33.29
CA PRO A 268 5.30 -12.11 32.99
C PRO A 268 5.27 -12.49 31.50
N TYR A 269 4.68 -11.64 30.66
CA TYR A 269 4.46 -11.86 29.23
C TYR A 269 5.36 -10.96 28.36
N LEU A 270 6.60 -10.74 28.79
CA LEU A 270 7.62 -10.01 28.04
C LEU A 270 8.74 -10.97 27.62
N LYS A 271 9.15 -10.89 26.35
CA LYS A 271 10.25 -11.70 25.79
C LYS A 271 11.18 -10.83 24.94
N SER A 272 12.49 -10.98 25.10
CA SER A 272 13.45 -10.13 24.39
C SER A 272 13.55 -10.52 22.91
N ILE A 273 13.62 -9.54 22.01
CA ILE A 273 13.86 -9.76 20.57
C ILE A 273 15.26 -10.31 20.27
N ASP A 274 16.18 -10.27 21.24
CA ASP A 274 17.54 -10.78 21.10
C ASP A 274 17.66 -12.27 21.47
N GLU A 275 16.59 -12.88 21.99
CA GLU A 275 16.50 -14.33 22.14
C GLU A 275 16.41 -15.01 20.76
N SER A 276 17.09 -16.16 20.61
CA SER A 276 17.23 -16.85 19.31
C SER A 276 15.90 -17.34 18.71
N ASN A 277 14.89 -17.61 19.55
CA ASN A 277 13.59 -18.11 19.13
C ASN A 277 12.46 -17.07 19.20
N ALA A 278 12.78 -15.79 19.46
CA ALA A 278 11.79 -14.75 19.72
C ALA A 278 10.73 -14.61 18.62
N PHE A 279 11.13 -14.77 17.34
CA PHE A 279 10.23 -14.63 16.19
C PHE A 279 9.71 -15.96 15.64
N THR A 280 10.17 -17.09 16.17
CA THR A 280 9.79 -18.43 15.68
C THR A 280 8.87 -19.18 16.64
N ASP A 281 8.82 -18.77 17.90
CA ASP A 281 7.94 -19.33 18.92
C ASP A 281 6.49 -18.79 18.77
N LEU A 282 5.72 -19.43 17.88
CA LEU A 282 4.31 -19.09 17.63
C LEU A 282 3.39 -19.37 18.82
N THR A 283 3.88 -20.07 19.85
CA THR A 283 3.13 -20.37 21.08
C THR A 283 3.27 -19.29 22.15
N PHE A 284 4.20 -18.34 21.95
CA PHE A 284 4.42 -17.24 22.88
C PHE A 284 3.18 -16.34 22.99
N GLU A 285 2.70 -16.16 24.21
CA GLU A 285 1.59 -15.29 24.58
C GLU A 285 2.15 -14.03 25.29
N GLY A 286 2.37 -12.94 24.56
CA GLY A 286 2.92 -11.72 25.16
C GLY A 286 3.43 -10.70 24.18
N MET A 287 4.26 -9.78 24.66
CA MET A 287 4.89 -8.72 23.86
C MET A 287 6.38 -9.01 23.69
N LEU A 288 6.86 -8.87 22.46
CA LEU A 288 8.29 -8.84 22.21
C LEU A 288 8.84 -7.46 22.58
N TYR A 289 10.05 -7.39 23.12
CA TYR A 289 10.65 -6.11 23.48
C TYR A 289 12.14 -6.00 23.15
N TYR A 290 12.58 -4.75 22.98
CA TYR A 290 13.97 -4.34 22.88
C TYR A 290 14.27 -3.29 23.93
N GLU A 291 15.33 -3.48 24.72
CA GLU A 291 15.83 -2.46 25.65
C GLU A 291 16.65 -1.44 24.89
N ILE A 292 16.30 -0.16 25.04
CA ILE A 292 17.04 0.91 24.39
C ILE A 292 18.27 1.22 25.26
N PRO A 293 19.51 0.97 24.77
CA PRO A 293 20.71 1.15 25.57
C PRO A 293 20.82 2.58 26.11
N ASN A 294 21.31 2.72 27.35
CA ASN A 294 21.51 4.00 28.04
C ASN A 294 20.23 4.85 28.24
N THR A 295 19.04 4.24 28.26
CA THR A 295 17.77 4.93 28.54
C THR A 295 16.86 4.12 29.46
N ASN A 296 15.85 4.77 30.05
CA ASN A 296 14.81 4.11 30.83
C ASN A 296 13.61 3.66 29.99
N LYS A 297 13.86 3.27 28.73
CA LYS A 297 12.82 2.96 27.75
C LYS A 297 13.06 1.62 27.09
N ILE A 298 11.96 0.98 26.72
CA ILE A 298 11.93 -0.21 25.88
C ILE A 298 11.06 0.07 24.66
N VAL A 299 11.32 -0.63 23.56
CA VAL A 299 10.40 -0.69 22.42
C VAL A 299 9.67 -2.03 22.50
N THR A 300 8.34 -2.01 22.42
CA THR A 300 7.51 -3.22 22.42
C THR A 300 6.91 -3.45 21.04
N PHE A 301 6.87 -4.70 20.59
CA PHE A 301 6.19 -5.17 19.39
C PHE A 301 5.11 -6.17 19.80
N SER A 302 3.86 -5.78 19.58
CA SER A 302 2.68 -6.53 20.02
C SER A 302 1.44 -6.16 19.24
N THR A 303 0.35 -6.90 19.44
CA THR A 303 -0.97 -6.41 19.06
C THR A 303 -1.44 -5.32 20.03
N GLU A 304 -2.53 -4.63 19.70
CA GLU A 304 -3.14 -3.63 20.57
C GLU A 304 -3.90 -4.23 21.76
N SER A 305 -4.05 -5.57 21.81
CA SER A 305 -4.85 -6.28 22.81
C SER A 305 -4.27 -6.15 24.22
N PHE A 306 -5.15 -6.14 25.22
CA PHE A 306 -4.78 -6.24 26.63
C PHE A 306 -4.78 -7.70 27.13
N ILE A 307 -5.21 -8.65 26.31
CA ILE A 307 -5.32 -10.06 26.67
C ILE A 307 -4.00 -10.78 26.29
N PRO A 308 -3.23 -11.34 27.24
CA PRO A 308 -1.90 -11.92 26.96
C PRO A 308 -1.86 -12.91 25.80
N LYS A 309 -2.84 -13.81 25.72
CA LYS A 309 -2.97 -14.79 24.63
C LYS A 309 -3.05 -14.17 23.23
N TYR A 310 -3.56 -12.95 23.13
CA TYR A 310 -3.71 -12.23 21.86
C TYR A 310 -2.69 -11.10 21.68
N MET A 311 -1.80 -10.85 22.65
CA MET A 311 -0.77 -9.80 22.57
C MET A 311 0.32 -10.11 21.54
N SER A 312 0.60 -11.39 21.29
CA SER A 312 1.69 -11.78 20.40
C SER A 312 1.32 -11.50 18.94
N PRO A 313 2.14 -10.74 18.20
CA PRO A 313 1.89 -10.44 16.80
C PRO A 313 2.33 -11.59 15.88
N LEU A 314 3.05 -12.59 16.41
CA LEU A 314 3.75 -13.60 15.62
C LEU A 314 2.82 -14.44 14.76
N ASN A 315 1.63 -14.79 15.26
CA ASN A 315 0.65 -15.54 14.48
C ASN A 315 0.11 -14.73 13.29
N LEU A 316 -0.15 -13.42 13.48
CA LEU A 316 -0.59 -12.53 12.40
C LEU A 316 0.51 -12.32 11.36
N VAL A 317 1.76 -12.13 11.82
CA VAL A 317 2.93 -12.03 10.93
C VAL A 317 3.08 -13.32 10.14
N ASN A 318 3.10 -14.47 10.80
CA ASN A 318 3.26 -15.78 10.16
C ASN A 318 2.14 -16.07 9.16
N GLU A 319 0.88 -15.78 9.51
CA GLU A 319 -0.26 -15.93 8.58
C GLU A 319 -0.09 -15.02 7.36
N TYR A 320 0.36 -13.78 7.54
CA TYR A 320 0.60 -12.88 6.42
C TYR A 320 1.73 -13.37 5.51
N VAL A 321 2.87 -13.75 6.09
CA VAL A 321 4.05 -14.24 5.34
C VAL A 321 3.73 -15.53 4.59
N THR A 322 3.01 -16.46 5.23
CA THR A 322 2.63 -17.76 4.63
C THR A 322 1.53 -17.62 3.57
N ASN A 323 0.80 -16.51 3.52
CA ASN A 323 -0.26 -16.32 2.52
C ASN A 323 0.16 -15.37 1.38
N ASN A 324 1.36 -14.77 1.44
CA ASN A 324 1.77 -13.76 0.49
C ASN A 324 3.20 -14.00 -0.02
N ASN A 325 3.39 -13.83 -1.33
CA ASN A 325 4.72 -13.73 -1.92
C ASN A 325 5.30 -12.33 -1.65
N LEU A 326 5.98 -12.17 -0.52
CA LEU A 326 6.55 -10.90 -0.07
C LEU A 326 7.89 -10.62 -0.77
N GLY A 327 8.12 -9.34 -1.05
CA GLY A 327 9.33 -8.88 -1.71
C GLY A 327 9.52 -7.38 -1.60
N ILE A 328 10.66 -6.92 -2.09
CA ILE A 328 11.01 -5.52 -2.20
C ILE A 328 11.24 -5.21 -3.67
N ASN A 329 10.45 -4.31 -4.22
CA ASN A 329 10.69 -3.76 -5.56
C ASN A 329 11.64 -2.58 -5.44
N THR A 330 12.78 -2.65 -6.13
CA THR A 330 13.62 -1.47 -6.39
C THR A 330 13.24 -0.93 -7.76
N ASN A 331 12.84 0.34 -7.83
CA ASN A 331 12.42 1.01 -9.06
C ASN A 331 13.19 2.33 -9.21
N ILE A 332 14.20 2.33 -10.07
CA ILE A 332 15.02 3.51 -10.35
C ILE A 332 14.49 4.17 -11.63
N ILE A 333 14.05 5.42 -11.53
CA ILE A 333 13.50 6.18 -12.67
C ILE A 333 14.59 7.05 -13.28
N PHE A 334 15.01 6.72 -14.51
CA PHE A 334 15.99 7.52 -15.24
C PHE A 334 15.40 8.84 -15.77
N PRO A 335 16.24 9.86 -16.04
CA PRO A 335 15.78 11.08 -16.70
C PRO A 335 15.25 10.80 -18.12
N GLY A 336 14.27 11.59 -18.53
CA GLY A 336 13.65 11.50 -19.85
C GLY A 336 12.33 10.73 -19.88
N GLU A 337 11.66 10.80 -21.02
CA GLU A 337 10.39 10.16 -21.32
C GLU A 337 10.53 9.35 -22.59
N PHE A 338 9.89 8.17 -22.62
CA PHE A 338 9.84 7.30 -23.78
C PHE A 338 8.41 7.24 -24.32
N LYS A 339 8.24 7.25 -25.64
CA LYS A 339 6.94 7.02 -26.28
C LYS A 339 7.03 5.82 -27.21
N ASN A 340 6.27 4.77 -26.88
CA ASN A 340 6.21 3.57 -27.68
C ASN A 340 5.21 3.75 -28.83
N THR A 341 5.68 4.26 -29.96
CA THR A 341 4.87 4.38 -31.19
C THR A 341 5.50 3.61 -32.34
N ALA A 342 4.92 3.68 -33.55
CA ALA A 342 5.54 3.13 -34.74
C ALA A 342 6.96 3.68 -35.01
N ASN A 343 7.26 4.88 -34.49
CA ASN A 343 8.60 5.42 -34.39
C ASN A 343 8.89 5.70 -32.91
N PRO A 344 9.63 4.82 -32.23
CA PRO A 344 9.99 5.02 -30.83
C PRO A 344 10.79 6.32 -30.65
N GLU A 345 10.43 7.12 -29.66
CA GLU A 345 11.01 8.45 -29.42
C GLU A 345 11.38 8.63 -27.95
N PHE A 346 12.49 9.35 -27.73
CA PHE A 346 12.95 9.77 -26.41
C PHE A 346 12.94 11.29 -26.32
N SER A 347 12.38 11.83 -25.25
CA SER A 347 12.35 13.27 -25.00
C SER A 347 12.84 13.62 -23.60
N PHE A 348 13.52 14.75 -23.45
CA PHE A 348 14.09 15.19 -22.19
C PHE A 348 13.72 16.65 -21.93
N SER A 349 13.03 16.91 -20.83
CA SER A 349 12.81 18.28 -20.36
C SER A 349 14.13 18.93 -19.92
N GLU A 350 14.15 20.25 -19.74
CA GLU A 350 15.33 20.96 -19.21
C GLU A 350 15.79 20.44 -17.84
N ALA A 351 14.86 20.00 -16.99
CA ALA A 351 15.20 19.35 -15.73
C ALA A 351 15.84 17.97 -15.96
N ASP A 352 15.29 17.19 -16.90
CA ASP A 352 15.83 15.87 -17.24
C ASP A 352 17.22 15.97 -17.86
N LYS A 353 17.49 16.98 -18.70
CA LYS A 353 18.83 17.24 -19.26
C LYS A 353 19.86 17.48 -18.16
N LYS A 354 19.50 18.20 -17.10
CA LYS A 354 20.41 18.44 -15.95
C LYS A 354 20.70 17.16 -15.18
N THR A 355 19.67 16.36 -14.89
CA THR A 355 19.84 15.04 -14.23
C THR A 355 20.63 14.09 -15.12
N LEU A 356 20.36 14.07 -16.43
CA LEU A 356 21.10 13.30 -17.42
C LEU A 356 22.57 13.72 -17.43
N ALA A 357 22.87 15.02 -17.45
CA ALA A 357 24.24 15.52 -17.43
C ALA A 357 25.03 15.00 -16.23
N ASN A 358 24.40 14.85 -15.06
CA ASN A 358 25.06 14.30 -13.87
C ASN A 358 25.55 12.86 -14.06
N LEU A 359 24.91 12.05 -14.90
CA LEU A 359 25.37 10.70 -15.23
C LEU A 359 26.67 10.72 -16.04
N PHE A 360 26.87 11.72 -16.90
CA PHE A 360 28.05 11.85 -17.74
C PHE A 360 29.24 12.53 -17.04
N LYS A 361 28.99 13.27 -15.96
CA LYS A 361 30.02 14.00 -15.20
C LYS A 361 31.09 13.08 -14.63
N TYR A 362 32.20 13.68 -14.26
CA TYR A 362 33.33 13.02 -13.60
C TYR A 362 33.41 13.45 -12.13
N GLN A 363 33.91 12.53 -11.32
CA GLN A 363 34.12 12.71 -9.90
C GLN A 363 35.52 12.25 -9.50
N MET A 364 36.12 12.99 -8.58
CA MET A 364 37.34 12.61 -7.90
C MET A 364 37.01 11.71 -6.70
N LEU A 365 37.59 10.52 -6.68
CA LEU A 365 37.57 9.57 -5.58
C LEU A 365 38.90 9.65 -4.85
N VAL A 366 38.86 9.78 -3.53
CA VAL A 366 40.05 9.89 -2.69
C VAL A 366 40.17 8.59 -1.89
N GLY A 367 41.09 7.71 -2.32
CA GLY A 367 41.49 6.52 -1.56
C GLY A 367 42.56 6.85 -0.51
N GLU A 368 43.03 5.83 0.19
CA GLU A 368 44.06 5.98 1.24
C GLU A 368 45.40 6.50 0.68
N ASN A 369 45.80 6.02 -0.51
CA ASN A 369 47.09 6.38 -1.14
C ASN A 369 46.97 6.92 -2.58
N GLU A 370 45.78 6.90 -3.18
CA GLU A 370 45.59 7.26 -4.60
C GLU A 370 44.36 8.14 -4.79
N VAL A 371 44.45 9.07 -5.75
CA VAL A 371 43.33 9.87 -6.23
C VAL A 371 42.94 9.33 -7.60
N GLU A 372 41.68 8.95 -7.75
CA GLU A 372 41.15 8.43 -9.00
C GLU A 372 40.06 9.35 -9.53
N VAL A 373 40.05 9.63 -10.83
CA VAL A 373 38.99 10.41 -11.48
C VAL A 373 38.22 9.52 -12.43
N LYS A 374 36.93 9.32 -12.14
CA LYS A 374 36.05 8.40 -12.86
C LYS A 374 34.75 9.07 -13.29
N PRO A 375 34.16 8.63 -14.41
CA PRO A 375 32.81 9.06 -14.77
C PRO A 375 31.79 8.51 -13.77
N VAL A 376 30.78 9.33 -13.47
CA VAL A 376 29.78 9.06 -12.42
C VAL A 376 28.92 7.85 -12.75
N PHE A 377 28.54 7.64 -14.02
CA PHE A 377 27.82 6.42 -14.40
C PHE A 377 28.62 5.15 -14.09
N GLU A 378 29.95 5.18 -14.21
CA GLU A 378 30.78 4.01 -13.87
C GLU A 378 30.73 3.77 -12.37
N ILE A 379 30.87 4.81 -11.54
CA ILE A 379 30.75 4.69 -10.08
C ILE A 379 29.35 4.15 -9.68
N ALA A 380 28.30 4.59 -10.37
CA ALA A 380 26.93 4.19 -10.07
C ALA A 380 26.60 2.76 -10.50
N PHE A 381 27.05 2.36 -11.69
CA PHE A 381 26.63 1.13 -12.39
C PHE A 381 27.77 0.10 -12.57
N ASN A 382 28.92 0.27 -11.93
CA ASN A 382 30.01 -0.72 -11.99
C ASN A 382 29.53 -2.09 -11.47
N GLN A 383 29.91 -3.14 -12.18
CA GLN A 383 29.46 -4.51 -11.94
C GLN A 383 30.06 -5.11 -10.66
N THR A 384 31.23 -4.65 -10.23
CA THR A 384 31.94 -5.16 -9.06
C THR A 384 31.56 -4.38 -7.81
N ASN A 385 31.65 -3.04 -7.87
CA ASN A 385 31.56 -2.14 -6.72
C ASN A 385 30.65 -0.92 -6.96
N GLY A 386 29.76 -0.98 -7.96
CA GLY A 386 28.85 0.13 -8.26
C GLY A 386 27.85 0.39 -7.14
N VAL A 387 27.51 1.66 -6.92
CA VAL A 387 26.60 2.09 -5.85
C VAL A 387 25.24 1.38 -5.94
N PHE A 388 24.68 1.24 -7.14
CA PHE A 388 23.36 0.64 -7.32
C PHE A 388 23.36 -0.90 -7.40
N LYS A 389 24.54 -1.53 -7.31
CA LYS A 389 24.62 -3.01 -7.24
C LYS A 389 23.91 -3.53 -5.98
N LYS A 390 24.14 -2.87 -4.83
CA LYS A 390 23.46 -3.21 -3.56
C LYS A 390 21.95 -3.07 -3.71
N GLN A 391 21.23 -4.09 -3.27
CA GLN A 391 19.78 -4.15 -3.26
C GLN A 391 19.20 -3.40 -2.05
N ALA A 392 18.01 -2.84 -2.21
CA ALA A 392 17.33 -2.16 -1.11
C ALA A 392 17.11 -3.08 0.10
N SER A 393 16.85 -4.38 -0.16
CA SER A 393 16.74 -5.41 0.88
C SER A 393 18.00 -5.55 1.73
N GLU A 394 19.19 -5.41 1.15
CA GLU A 394 20.45 -5.51 1.89
C GLU A 394 20.50 -4.39 2.94
N PHE A 395 20.28 -3.15 2.54
CA PHE A 395 20.24 -2.00 3.45
C PHE A 395 19.20 -2.13 4.56
N MET A 396 18.01 -2.66 4.24
CA MET A 396 16.93 -2.85 5.20
C MET A 396 17.23 -3.95 6.25
N THR A 397 18.17 -4.85 5.97
CA THR A 397 18.59 -5.91 6.91
C THR A 397 19.88 -5.57 7.67
N LEU A 398 20.55 -4.47 7.34
CA LEU A 398 21.76 -4.05 8.05
C LEU A 398 21.43 -3.56 9.45
N THR A 399 22.26 -3.94 10.42
CA THR A 399 22.28 -3.27 11.71
C THR A 399 23.00 -1.94 11.54
N LYS A 400 22.42 -0.84 12.05
CA LYS A 400 23.05 0.47 11.99
C LYS A 400 24.43 0.48 12.64
N SER A 401 25.38 0.93 11.84
CA SER A 401 26.77 1.24 12.16
C SER A 401 27.18 2.48 11.36
N SER A 402 28.25 3.16 11.79
CA SER A 402 28.80 4.31 11.05
C SER A 402 29.10 3.99 9.58
N ASP A 403 29.46 2.75 9.28
CA ASP A 403 29.79 2.33 7.92
C ASP A 403 28.52 2.08 7.11
N SER A 404 27.52 1.39 7.66
CA SER A 404 26.23 1.21 6.98
C SER A 404 25.49 2.52 6.72
N GLU A 405 25.59 3.51 7.62
CA GLU A 405 25.00 4.84 7.44
C GLU A 405 25.67 5.61 6.31
N LYS A 406 27.00 5.53 6.21
CA LYS A 406 27.75 6.09 5.07
C LYS A 406 27.32 5.45 3.75
N GLU A 407 27.16 4.13 3.72
CA GLU A 407 26.73 3.42 2.51
C GLU A 407 25.29 3.80 2.10
N VAL A 408 24.36 3.89 3.05
CA VAL A 408 22.97 4.33 2.79
C VAL A 408 22.94 5.77 2.29
N SER A 409 23.69 6.66 2.95
CA SER A 409 23.79 8.08 2.57
C SER A 409 24.41 8.23 1.18
N GLN A 410 25.45 7.45 0.87
CA GLN A 410 26.03 7.40 -0.46
C GLN A 410 25.00 6.93 -1.48
N TYR A 411 24.31 5.81 -1.24
CA TYR A 411 23.27 5.30 -2.14
C TYR A 411 22.20 6.36 -2.43
N GLN A 412 21.66 6.99 -1.39
CA GLN A 412 20.63 8.03 -1.53
C GLN A 412 21.14 9.27 -2.25
N THR A 413 22.39 9.67 -2.02
CA THR A 413 23.01 10.80 -2.71
C THR A 413 23.08 10.54 -4.22
N TYR A 414 23.55 9.36 -4.62
CA TYR A 414 23.60 8.99 -6.04
C TYR A 414 22.19 8.82 -6.63
N LEU A 415 21.25 8.23 -5.87
CA LEU A 415 19.87 8.10 -6.31
C LEU A 415 19.23 9.46 -6.61
N ASN A 416 19.37 10.42 -5.70
CA ASN A 416 18.80 11.75 -5.84
C ASN A 416 19.49 12.58 -6.95
N LEU A 417 20.81 12.39 -7.13
CA LEU A 417 21.58 13.15 -8.11
C LEU A 417 21.37 12.67 -9.55
N LEU A 418 21.20 11.35 -9.73
CA LEU A 418 21.26 10.70 -11.04
C LEU A 418 19.91 10.26 -11.59
N THR A 419 18.85 10.36 -10.79
CA THR A 419 17.55 9.76 -11.10
C THR A 419 16.41 10.71 -10.75
N LYS A 420 15.19 10.39 -11.21
CA LYS A 420 13.94 11.09 -10.83
C LYS A 420 13.22 10.39 -9.69
N THR A 421 13.85 9.40 -9.08
CA THR A 421 13.27 8.57 -8.03
C THR A 421 13.09 9.40 -6.76
N LYS A 422 11.87 9.40 -6.21
CA LYS A 422 11.56 10.15 -4.98
C LYS A 422 11.67 9.29 -3.72
N ASP A 423 11.49 7.99 -3.87
CA ASP A 423 11.51 7.06 -2.75
C ASP A 423 12.94 6.83 -2.25
N SER A 424 13.07 6.77 -0.92
CA SER A 424 14.33 6.38 -0.28
C SER A 424 14.72 4.97 -0.73
N LEU A 425 16.00 4.77 -1.04
CA LEU A 425 16.54 3.50 -1.53
C LEU A 425 15.81 2.96 -2.79
N ALA A 426 15.10 3.82 -3.52
CA ALA A 426 14.30 3.49 -4.69
C ALA A 426 13.22 2.42 -4.44
N THR A 427 12.65 2.37 -3.23
CA THR A 427 11.64 1.37 -2.90
C THR A 427 10.55 1.90 -1.96
N SER A 428 9.35 1.33 -2.10
CA SER A 428 8.22 1.59 -1.21
C SER A 428 8.20 0.72 0.05
N GLY A 429 9.20 -0.15 0.26
CA GLY A 429 9.26 -1.09 1.38
C GLY A 429 8.81 -2.51 1.02
N ILE A 430 8.40 -3.28 2.03
CA ILE A 430 7.97 -4.68 1.86
C ILE A 430 6.50 -4.72 1.42
N SER A 431 6.25 -5.40 0.31
CA SER A 431 4.93 -5.53 -0.28
C SER A 431 4.67 -6.95 -0.80
N SER A 432 3.39 -7.33 -0.82
CA SER A 432 2.98 -8.57 -1.47
C SER A 432 2.96 -8.38 -2.98
N PHE A 433 3.40 -9.41 -3.71
CA PHE A 433 3.40 -9.41 -5.16
C PHE A 433 2.01 -9.11 -5.73
N LYS A 434 0.97 -9.60 -5.05
CA LYS A 434 -0.44 -9.36 -5.37
C LYS A 434 -0.82 -7.87 -5.34
N ASN A 435 -0.36 -7.12 -4.33
CA ASN A 435 -0.69 -5.71 -4.16
C ASN A 435 0.04 -4.81 -5.17
N ASP A 436 1.27 -5.16 -5.53
CA ASP A 436 2.08 -4.33 -6.44
C ASP A 436 1.60 -4.41 -7.88
N PHE A 437 1.14 -5.59 -8.32
CA PHE A 437 1.03 -5.95 -9.73
C PHE A 437 0.11 -5.05 -10.55
N ALA A 438 -1.04 -4.67 -9.98
CA ALA A 438 -2.09 -3.94 -10.70
C ALA A 438 -1.75 -2.46 -11.01
N SER A 439 -0.83 -1.84 -10.26
CA SER A 439 -0.58 -0.39 -10.33
C SER A 439 0.34 0.05 -11.47
N GLU A 440 1.36 -0.74 -11.81
CA GLU A 440 2.32 -0.44 -12.88
C GLU A 440 2.63 -1.72 -13.70
N ILE A 441 1.67 -2.13 -14.54
CA ILE A 441 1.68 -3.45 -15.19
C ILE A 441 2.97 -3.78 -15.95
N SER A 442 3.54 -2.85 -16.72
CA SER A 442 4.77 -3.13 -17.50
C SER A 442 5.99 -3.36 -16.62
N LEU A 443 6.09 -2.65 -15.49
CA LEU A 443 7.17 -2.86 -14.52
C LEU A 443 7.01 -4.22 -13.83
N ASN A 444 5.79 -4.54 -13.40
CA ASN A 444 5.52 -5.79 -12.73
C ASN A 444 5.64 -7.00 -13.66
N LEU A 445 5.26 -6.87 -14.94
CA LEU A 445 5.54 -7.87 -15.96
C LEU A 445 7.04 -8.08 -16.16
N ALA A 446 7.84 -7.00 -16.12
CA ALA A 446 9.28 -7.13 -16.20
C ALA A 446 9.86 -7.90 -15.01
N THR A 447 9.26 -7.82 -13.82
CA THR A 447 9.69 -8.67 -12.69
C THR A 447 9.41 -10.17 -12.88
N LEU A 448 8.55 -10.54 -13.85
CA LEU A 448 8.26 -11.92 -14.28
C LEU A 448 8.87 -12.25 -15.65
N ALA A 449 9.69 -11.36 -16.21
CA ALA A 449 10.18 -11.49 -17.58
C ALA A 449 11.00 -12.78 -17.78
N SER A 450 11.79 -13.17 -16.78
CA SER A 450 12.57 -14.41 -16.83
C SER A 450 11.69 -15.64 -17.08
N GLU A 451 10.54 -15.70 -16.42
CA GLU A 451 9.57 -16.79 -16.54
C GLU A 451 8.71 -16.65 -17.80
N ILE A 452 8.26 -15.43 -18.15
CA ILE A 452 7.44 -15.17 -19.34
C ILE A 452 8.18 -15.56 -20.62
N PHE A 453 9.46 -15.20 -20.70
CA PHE A 453 10.30 -15.43 -21.87
C PHE A 453 11.19 -16.68 -21.77
N ASP A 454 11.03 -17.45 -20.68
CA ASP A 454 11.85 -18.63 -20.34
C ASP A 454 13.33 -18.41 -20.66
N LEU A 455 13.94 -17.41 -20.04
CA LEU A 455 15.29 -16.96 -20.38
C LEU A 455 16.37 -18.03 -20.14
N ASN A 456 16.05 -19.09 -19.41
CA ASN A 456 16.93 -20.26 -19.26
C ASN A 456 17.01 -21.08 -20.54
N VAL A 457 15.91 -21.18 -21.29
CA VAL A 457 15.82 -21.91 -22.56
C VAL A 457 16.06 -20.98 -23.75
N TYR A 458 15.53 -19.76 -23.68
CA TYR A 458 15.57 -18.76 -24.75
C TYR A 458 16.20 -17.44 -24.26
N PRO A 459 17.52 -17.42 -23.95
CA PRO A 459 18.18 -16.26 -23.35
C PRO A 459 18.17 -14.99 -24.22
N LYS A 460 17.96 -15.14 -25.53
CA LYS A 460 17.88 -14.03 -26.51
C LYS A 460 16.46 -13.46 -26.67
N SER A 461 15.45 -14.03 -26.01
CA SER A 461 14.07 -13.56 -26.09
C SER A 461 13.88 -12.15 -25.56
N LEU A 462 14.77 -11.70 -24.66
CA LEU A 462 14.88 -10.30 -24.28
C LEU A 462 16.25 -9.75 -24.64
N PRO A 463 16.32 -8.55 -25.23
CA PRO A 463 17.59 -7.90 -25.53
C PRO A 463 18.36 -7.58 -24.25
N ILE A 464 19.68 -7.63 -24.33
CA ILE A 464 20.58 -7.26 -23.23
C ILE A 464 21.03 -5.81 -23.45
N VAL A 465 21.03 -5.01 -22.39
CA VAL A 465 21.53 -3.63 -22.39
C VAL A 465 22.63 -3.48 -21.35
N ASN A 466 23.74 -2.86 -21.78
CA ASN A 466 24.75 -2.35 -20.87
C ASN A 466 24.45 -0.88 -20.56
N LEU A 467 24.12 -0.54 -19.32
CA LEU A 467 23.79 0.85 -18.99
C LEU A 467 24.95 1.82 -19.31
N ALA A 468 26.21 1.38 -19.22
CA ALA A 468 27.35 2.21 -19.59
C ALA A 468 27.37 2.59 -21.08
N SER A 469 26.76 1.79 -21.97
CA SER A 469 26.68 2.14 -23.40
C SER A 469 25.71 3.28 -23.69
N LEU A 470 24.72 3.49 -22.81
CA LEU A 470 23.78 4.62 -22.88
C LEU A 470 24.46 5.95 -22.52
N PHE A 471 25.51 5.89 -21.69
CA PHE A 471 26.17 7.07 -21.10
C PHE A 471 27.57 7.35 -21.66
N LYS A 472 27.74 7.21 -22.99
CA LYS A 472 28.99 7.57 -23.69
C LYS A 472 28.89 8.93 -24.36
N LEU A 473 29.84 9.82 -24.08
CA LEU A 473 29.93 11.12 -24.76
C LEU A 473 30.20 10.93 -26.26
N PRO A 474 29.80 11.89 -27.12
CA PRO A 474 30.26 11.92 -28.51
C PRO A 474 31.79 12.00 -28.58
N GLN A 475 32.39 11.43 -29.63
CA GLN A 475 33.85 11.30 -29.72
C GLN A 475 34.58 12.65 -29.59
N ASN A 476 34.08 13.70 -30.25
CA ASN A 476 34.67 15.04 -30.19
C ASN A 476 34.66 15.67 -28.79
N ILE A 477 33.69 15.31 -27.94
CA ILE A 477 33.64 15.75 -26.54
C ILE A 477 34.53 14.84 -25.71
N GLN A 478 34.49 13.52 -25.93
CA GLN A 478 35.34 12.55 -25.24
C GLN A 478 36.83 12.83 -25.44
N ASP A 479 37.25 13.25 -26.64
CA ASP A 479 38.64 13.59 -26.94
C ASP A 479 39.11 14.80 -26.11
N GLN A 480 38.26 15.82 -25.95
CA GLN A 480 38.56 16.98 -25.08
C GLN A 480 38.64 16.57 -23.62
N VAL A 481 37.72 15.71 -23.16
CA VAL A 481 37.77 15.15 -21.80
C VAL A 481 39.05 14.36 -21.57
N ASN A 482 39.47 13.52 -22.53
CA ASN A 482 40.70 12.73 -22.43
C ASN A 482 41.95 13.61 -22.32
N VAL A 483 42.01 14.72 -23.05
CA VAL A 483 43.11 15.70 -22.92
C VAL A 483 43.21 16.23 -21.49
N ILE A 484 42.07 16.57 -20.86
CA ILE A 484 42.07 17.06 -19.47
C ILE A 484 42.40 15.93 -18.49
N LEU A 485 41.94 14.70 -18.73
CA LEU A 485 42.28 13.54 -17.90
C LEU A 485 43.79 13.24 -17.94
N GLU A 486 44.46 13.38 -19.08
CA GLU A 486 45.92 13.25 -19.14
C GLU A 486 46.65 14.34 -18.34
N GLN A 487 46.12 15.58 -18.31
CA GLN A 487 46.67 16.64 -17.46
C GLN A 487 46.54 16.29 -15.98
N ILE A 488 45.44 15.66 -15.57
CA ILE A 488 45.20 15.25 -14.18
C ILE A 488 46.25 14.24 -13.69
N LYS A 489 46.73 13.33 -14.54
CA LYS A 489 47.75 12.33 -14.15
C LYS A 489 49.07 12.95 -13.68
N GLY A 490 49.38 14.18 -14.10
CA GLY A 490 50.56 14.93 -13.67
C GLY A 490 50.39 15.74 -12.38
N LEU A 491 49.19 15.74 -11.79
CA LEU A 491 48.87 16.54 -10.61
C LEU A 491 48.87 15.69 -9.34
N SER A 492 49.48 16.21 -8.27
CA SER A 492 49.41 15.64 -6.92
C SER A 492 48.53 16.46 -5.97
N ASP A 493 48.29 17.73 -6.27
CA ASP A 493 47.42 18.59 -5.48
C ASP A 493 45.93 18.31 -5.77
N LYS A 494 45.20 17.95 -4.71
CA LYS A 494 43.76 17.65 -4.77
C LYS A 494 42.94 18.86 -5.26
N ASN A 495 43.32 20.08 -4.89
CA ASN A 495 42.58 21.26 -5.31
C ASN A 495 42.74 21.50 -6.82
N ALA A 496 43.96 21.35 -7.35
CA ALA A 496 44.22 21.42 -8.78
C ALA A 496 43.45 20.34 -9.56
N ILE A 497 43.38 19.10 -9.04
CA ILE A 497 42.58 18.02 -9.66
C ILE A 497 41.09 18.40 -9.68
N VAL A 498 40.53 18.92 -8.59
CA VAL A 498 39.12 19.35 -8.52
C VAL A 498 38.81 20.44 -9.55
N ILE A 499 39.71 21.41 -9.75
CA ILE A 499 39.55 22.45 -10.78
C ILE A 499 39.45 21.81 -12.17
N LYS A 500 40.31 20.83 -12.48
CA LYS A 500 40.30 20.12 -13.77
C LYS A 500 39.08 19.23 -13.96
N VAL A 501 38.60 18.58 -12.89
CA VAL A 501 37.32 17.84 -12.92
C VAL A 501 36.14 18.78 -13.19
N ASN A 502 36.15 19.99 -12.60
CA ASN A 502 35.12 20.99 -12.89
C ASN A 502 35.18 21.49 -14.34
N GLU A 503 36.37 21.60 -14.94
CA GLU A 503 36.54 21.91 -16.37
C GLU A 503 35.86 20.85 -17.25
N ILE A 504 36.10 19.55 -16.97
CA ILE A 504 35.41 18.43 -17.63
C ILE A 504 33.88 18.54 -17.45
N ASN A 505 33.43 18.78 -16.22
CA ASN A 505 32.00 18.84 -15.90
C ASN A 505 31.29 20.03 -16.57
N ASN A 506 31.99 21.15 -16.78
CA ASN A 506 31.48 22.29 -17.52
C ASN A 506 31.34 21.98 -19.02
N LEU A 507 32.34 21.33 -19.64
CA LEU A 507 32.23 20.86 -21.03
C LEU A 507 31.01 19.95 -21.24
N ILE A 508 30.76 19.05 -20.28
CA ILE A 508 29.61 18.15 -20.32
C ILE A 508 28.29 18.92 -20.16
N ASN A 509 28.21 19.88 -19.24
CA ASN A 509 27.02 20.72 -19.11
C ASN A 509 26.75 21.54 -20.37
N ASP A 510 27.79 22.12 -20.96
CA ASP A 510 27.66 22.91 -22.19
C ASP A 510 27.16 22.05 -23.35
N PHE A 511 27.60 20.80 -23.43
CA PHE A 511 27.12 19.87 -24.44
C PHE A 511 25.70 19.35 -24.17
N ILE A 512 25.37 18.93 -22.94
CA ILE A 512 24.10 18.24 -22.66
C ILE A 512 22.96 19.23 -22.35
N VAL A 513 23.25 20.30 -21.62
CA VAL A 513 22.25 21.25 -21.15
C VAL A 513 22.15 22.45 -22.10
N ASN A 514 23.27 22.96 -22.61
CA ASN A 514 23.29 24.21 -23.36
C ASN A 514 23.35 24.04 -24.89
N SER A 515 23.43 22.81 -25.42
CA SER A 515 23.43 22.58 -26.87
C SER A 515 22.06 22.86 -27.49
N SER A 516 22.07 23.09 -28.81
CA SER A 516 20.82 23.22 -29.55
C SER A 516 20.01 21.93 -29.47
N GLU A 517 18.67 22.05 -29.45
CA GLU A 517 17.78 20.89 -29.39
C GLU A 517 18.09 19.85 -30.48
N ARG A 518 18.43 20.31 -31.69
CA ARG A 518 18.84 19.42 -32.78
C ARG A 518 20.09 18.60 -32.44
N GLN A 519 21.15 19.25 -31.97
CA GLN A 519 22.40 18.55 -31.60
C GLN A 519 22.16 17.55 -30.46
N PHE A 520 21.37 17.95 -29.46
CA PHE A 520 21.00 17.07 -28.36
C PHE A 520 20.19 15.86 -28.86
N GLN A 521 19.19 16.07 -29.73
CA GLN A 521 18.38 14.98 -30.29
C GLN A 521 19.19 14.05 -31.19
N ASP A 522 20.10 14.57 -32.02
CA ASP A 522 21.02 13.76 -32.81
C ASP A 522 21.89 12.87 -31.90
N PHE A 523 22.35 13.41 -30.78
CA PHE A 523 23.07 12.66 -29.75
C PHE A 523 22.21 11.57 -29.10
N ILE A 524 21.01 11.91 -28.62
CA ILE A 524 20.07 10.94 -28.04
C ILE A 524 19.75 9.82 -29.03
N ASN A 525 19.50 10.15 -30.29
CA ASN A 525 19.28 9.17 -31.35
C ASN A 525 20.50 8.25 -31.53
N SER A 526 21.71 8.81 -31.53
CA SER A 526 22.95 8.02 -31.68
C SER A 526 23.26 7.11 -30.48
N ARG A 527 22.66 7.37 -29.31
CA ARG A 527 22.91 6.61 -28.07
C ARG A 527 21.71 5.76 -27.66
N PHE A 528 20.59 6.39 -27.31
CA PHE A 528 19.42 5.69 -26.79
C PHE A 528 18.75 4.87 -27.91
N ASN A 529 18.48 5.46 -29.07
CA ASN A 529 17.87 4.70 -30.16
C ASN A 529 18.79 3.59 -30.67
N TYR A 530 20.10 3.84 -30.79
CA TYR A 530 21.05 2.81 -31.21
C TYR A 530 21.07 1.58 -30.28
N ASN A 531 20.98 1.78 -28.96
CA ASN A 531 21.06 0.69 -27.98
C ASN A 531 19.71 0.06 -27.64
N LEU A 532 18.60 0.78 -27.82
CA LEU A 532 17.28 0.34 -27.36
C LEU A 532 16.28 0.10 -28.51
N VAL A 533 16.48 0.67 -29.69
CA VAL A 533 15.59 0.51 -30.84
C VAL A 533 16.24 -0.39 -31.87
N PHE A 534 15.53 -1.46 -32.25
CA PHE A 534 16.01 -2.44 -33.23
C PHE A 534 15.29 -2.27 -34.56
N GLU A 535 15.95 -2.64 -35.65
CA GLU A 535 15.30 -2.81 -36.95
C GLU A 535 15.01 -4.29 -37.17
N ASN A 536 13.76 -4.61 -37.55
CA ASN A 536 13.42 -5.97 -37.99
C ASN A 536 13.89 -6.22 -39.44
N ALA A 537 13.68 -7.43 -39.96
CA ALA A 537 14.06 -7.79 -41.33
C ALA A 537 13.41 -6.88 -42.40
N THR A 538 12.26 -6.28 -42.10
CA THR A 538 11.55 -5.31 -42.95
C THR A 538 11.95 -3.86 -42.72
N LYS A 539 13.01 -3.60 -41.93
CA LYS A 539 13.51 -2.27 -41.55
C LYS A 539 12.51 -1.42 -40.77
N HIS A 540 11.54 -2.04 -40.12
CA HIS A 540 10.65 -1.36 -39.18
C HIS A 540 11.32 -1.30 -37.81
N LYS A 541 11.21 -0.14 -37.17
CA LYS A 541 11.73 0.10 -35.83
C LYS A 541 10.82 -0.58 -34.81
N GLN A 542 11.44 -1.30 -33.90
CA GLN A 542 10.76 -2.00 -32.80
C GLN A 542 11.56 -1.82 -31.51
N THR A 543 10.85 -1.84 -30.38
CA THR A 543 11.44 -1.84 -29.04
C THR A 543 10.89 -3.02 -28.26
N SER A 544 11.72 -3.56 -27.37
CA SER A 544 11.25 -4.45 -26.32
C SER A 544 10.62 -3.62 -25.20
N PHE A 545 9.61 -4.12 -24.50
CA PHE A 545 9.13 -3.42 -23.29
C PHE A 545 10.13 -3.53 -22.14
N ALA A 546 10.97 -4.58 -22.14
CA ALA A 546 11.98 -4.86 -21.11
C ALA A 546 13.31 -5.33 -21.73
N TYR A 547 14.42 -4.95 -21.11
CA TYR A 547 15.78 -5.31 -21.50
C TYR A 547 16.50 -5.87 -20.29
N GLN A 548 17.21 -6.97 -20.45
CA GLN A 548 18.06 -7.53 -19.40
C GLN A 548 19.22 -6.57 -19.14
N VAL A 549 19.40 -6.15 -17.89
CA VAL A 549 20.53 -5.27 -17.54
C VAL A 549 21.77 -6.11 -17.28
N GLU A 550 22.80 -5.90 -18.09
CA GLU A 550 24.05 -6.65 -18.01
C GLU A 550 24.72 -6.48 -16.63
N ASN A 551 24.98 -7.61 -15.96
CA ASN A 551 25.82 -7.73 -14.76
C ASN A 551 25.41 -6.89 -13.54
N LEU A 552 24.19 -6.32 -13.53
CA LEU A 552 23.57 -5.65 -12.37
C LEU A 552 22.27 -6.34 -11.92
N GLY A 553 21.72 -7.22 -12.76
CA GLY A 553 20.44 -7.89 -12.55
C GLY A 553 19.24 -6.98 -12.80
N GLY A 554 18.04 -7.57 -12.81
CA GLY A 554 16.81 -6.85 -13.11
C GLY A 554 16.68 -6.43 -14.59
N PHE A 555 15.75 -5.52 -14.84
CA PHE A 555 15.30 -5.18 -16.19
C PHE A 555 15.16 -3.67 -16.37
N LEU A 556 15.69 -3.14 -17.48
CA LEU A 556 15.37 -1.81 -17.94
C LEU A 556 14.03 -1.88 -18.68
N VAL A 557 13.03 -1.16 -18.20
CA VAL A 557 11.66 -1.12 -18.71
C VAL A 557 11.42 0.20 -19.40
N LEU A 558 10.92 0.11 -20.62
CA LEU A 558 10.47 1.25 -21.40
C LEU A 558 8.94 1.29 -21.33
N ALA A 559 8.43 2.07 -20.38
CA ALA A 559 7.01 2.32 -20.24
C ALA A 559 6.66 3.67 -20.90
N ASP A 560 5.42 3.84 -21.36
CA ASP A 560 5.02 5.13 -21.90
C ASP A 560 5.23 6.23 -20.84
N SER A 561 5.99 7.25 -21.21
CA SER A 561 6.44 8.39 -20.40
C SER A 561 7.53 8.10 -19.36
N LYS A 562 8.13 6.90 -19.29
CA LYS A 562 9.18 6.60 -18.30
C LYS A 562 10.22 5.59 -18.80
N ILE A 563 11.47 5.80 -18.37
CA ILE A 563 12.57 4.84 -18.51
C ILE A 563 12.95 4.40 -17.10
N GLN A 564 12.85 3.11 -16.79
CA GLN A 564 12.96 2.64 -15.40
C GLN A 564 13.78 1.37 -15.32
N TRP A 565 14.67 1.27 -14.35
CA TRP A 565 15.30 0.00 -14.00
C TRP A 565 14.59 -0.60 -12.79
N VAL A 566 14.06 -1.79 -12.98
CA VAL A 566 13.30 -2.52 -11.96
C VAL A 566 13.97 -3.85 -11.62
N ARG A 567 13.97 -4.17 -10.34
CA ARG A 567 14.27 -5.51 -9.82
C ARG A 567 13.37 -5.79 -8.63
N ARG A 568 13.01 -7.06 -8.47
CA ARG A 568 12.29 -7.54 -7.30
C ARG A 568 13.16 -8.53 -6.54
N THR A 569 13.36 -8.26 -5.26
CA THR A 569 13.99 -9.21 -4.35
C THR A 569 12.88 -9.91 -3.58
N LYS A 570 12.73 -11.22 -3.79
CA LYS A 570 11.85 -12.05 -2.94
C LYS A 570 12.45 -12.16 -1.55
N LEU A 571 11.62 -12.04 -0.53
CA LEU A 571 12.05 -12.19 0.85
C LEU A 571 11.68 -13.57 1.41
N ASP A 572 12.61 -14.17 2.16
CA ASP A 572 12.33 -15.33 3.00
C ASP A 572 11.94 -14.93 4.44
N ASP A 573 11.47 -15.92 5.21
CA ASP A 573 11.01 -15.72 6.59
C ASP A 573 12.11 -15.14 7.50
N THR A 574 13.37 -15.55 7.29
CA THR A 574 14.51 -15.05 8.07
C THR A 574 14.78 -13.58 7.78
N GLN A 575 14.77 -13.19 6.50
CA GLN A 575 14.92 -11.80 6.07
C GLN A 575 13.79 -10.92 6.60
N ILE A 576 12.54 -11.40 6.58
CA ILE A 576 11.38 -10.69 7.12
C ILE A 576 11.50 -10.51 8.63
N ASN A 577 11.89 -11.55 9.36
CA ASN A 577 12.09 -11.47 10.81
C ASN A 577 13.23 -10.52 11.17
N ASN A 578 14.36 -10.59 10.47
CA ASN A 578 15.49 -9.67 10.66
C ASN A 578 15.08 -8.22 10.37
N PHE A 579 14.27 -8.01 9.33
CA PHE A 579 13.71 -6.70 9.02
C PHE A 579 12.84 -6.16 10.16
N ILE A 580 11.89 -6.95 10.67
CA ILE A 580 11.03 -6.54 11.80
C ILE A 580 11.89 -6.24 13.03
N LYS A 581 12.88 -7.10 13.32
CA LYS A 581 13.83 -6.92 14.41
C LYS A 581 14.59 -5.60 14.29
N ASN A 582 15.09 -5.28 13.10
CA ASN A 582 15.80 -4.03 12.84
C ASN A 582 14.86 -2.82 12.95
N GLN A 583 13.63 -2.90 12.44
CA GLN A 583 12.66 -1.81 12.61
C GLN A 583 12.36 -1.50 14.07
N ILE A 584 12.22 -2.52 14.92
CA ILE A 584 12.03 -2.34 16.37
C ILE A 584 13.24 -1.60 16.96
N LYS A 585 14.45 -1.96 16.53
CA LYS A 585 15.68 -1.27 16.94
C LYS A 585 15.77 0.16 16.39
N GLU A 586 15.33 0.44 15.17
CA GLU A 586 15.37 1.77 14.57
C GLU A 586 14.36 2.74 15.18
N ILE A 587 13.14 2.26 15.48
CA ILE A 587 12.14 3.04 16.22
C ILE A 587 12.74 3.54 17.55
N SER A 588 13.62 2.75 18.19
CA SER A 588 14.32 3.17 19.41
C SER A 588 15.09 4.49 19.22
N LEU A 589 15.64 4.72 18.03
CA LEU A 589 16.49 5.86 17.69
C LEU A 589 15.73 7.10 17.18
N ASN A 590 14.39 7.05 17.09
CA ASN A 590 13.52 8.11 16.52
C ASN A 590 13.69 8.33 15.00
N GLU A 591 14.31 7.38 14.31
CA GLU A 591 14.46 7.42 12.86
C GLU A 591 13.44 6.45 12.25
N VAL A 592 12.30 6.94 11.77
CA VAL A 592 11.32 6.04 11.14
C VAL A 592 10.79 6.65 9.86
N ALA A 593 11.21 6.06 8.74
CA ALA A 593 10.36 5.95 7.57
C ALA A 593 9.53 4.67 7.76
N ASP A 594 8.20 4.78 7.84
CA ASP A 594 7.33 3.60 7.82
C ASP A 594 7.51 2.89 6.46
N LEU A 595 8.23 1.77 6.45
CA LEU A 595 8.42 0.93 5.26
C LEU A 595 7.21 -0.01 5.02
N LYS A 596 6.03 0.42 5.47
CA LYS A 596 4.69 -0.10 5.16
C LYS A 596 4.37 -1.52 5.64
N LEU A 597 5.30 -2.30 6.19
CA LEU A 597 5.01 -3.69 6.61
C LEU A 597 3.92 -3.77 7.68
N ILE A 598 4.04 -2.99 8.78
CA ILE A 598 3.04 -2.97 9.85
C ILE A 598 1.70 -2.43 9.34
N THR A 599 1.74 -1.40 8.52
CA THR A 599 0.57 -0.83 7.85
C THR A 599 -0.13 -1.87 6.96
N ASN A 600 0.63 -2.63 6.18
CA ASN A 600 0.11 -3.70 5.32
C ASN A 600 -0.45 -4.88 6.15
N LEU A 601 0.23 -5.28 7.23
CA LEU A 601 -0.25 -6.29 8.17
C LEU A 601 -1.62 -5.92 8.77
N ASN A 602 -1.79 -4.65 9.13
CA ASN A 602 -3.04 -4.16 9.71
C ASN A 602 -4.16 -4.02 8.67
N ALA A 603 -3.83 -3.80 7.40
CA ALA A 603 -4.81 -3.60 6.33
C ALA A 603 -5.54 -4.89 5.90
N ILE A 604 -5.02 -6.08 6.23
CA ILE A 604 -5.58 -7.37 5.79
C ILE A 604 -6.88 -7.71 6.55
N ASN A 605 -7.03 -7.18 7.77
CA ASN A 605 -8.08 -7.57 8.70
C ASN A 605 -9.41 -6.85 8.42
N SER A 606 -10.00 -7.15 7.26
CA SER A 606 -11.37 -6.75 6.93
C SER A 606 -12.40 -7.44 7.84
N LYS A 607 -13.61 -6.86 7.92
CA LYS A 607 -14.73 -7.44 8.67
C LYS A 607 -14.97 -8.93 8.37
N ASN A 608 -14.95 -9.32 7.09
CA ASN A 608 -15.19 -10.71 6.69
C ASN A 608 -14.02 -11.64 7.05
N VAL A 609 -12.79 -11.14 7.07
CA VAL A 609 -11.62 -11.89 7.56
C VAL A 609 -11.73 -12.10 9.07
N ILE A 610 -12.14 -11.07 9.81
CA ILE A 610 -12.42 -11.19 11.25
C ILE A 610 -13.56 -12.19 11.49
N LEU A 611 -14.66 -12.13 10.74
CA LEU A 611 -15.74 -13.12 10.79
C LEU A 611 -15.25 -14.54 10.52
N ALA A 612 -14.33 -14.73 9.59
CA ALA A 612 -13.74 -16.05 9.35
C ALA A 612 -12.95 -16.57 10.56
N SER A 613 -12.33 -15.69 11.35
CA SER A 613 -11.70 -16.08 12.62
C SER A 613 -12.73 -16.43 13.71
N ILE A 614 -13.89 -15.75 13.72
CA ILE A 614 -14.99 -16.02 14.66
C ILE A 614 -15.54 -17.42 14.45
N PHE A 615 -15.82 -17.79 13.20
CA PHE A 615 -16.38 -19.12 12.88
C PHE A 615 -15.43 -20.28 13.20
N LYS A 616 -14.11 -20.03 13.28
CA LYS A 616 -13.11 -21.03 13.72
C LYS A 616 -13.07 -21.24 15.23
N ASP A 617 -13.60 -20.30 16.03
CA ASP A 617 -13.63 -20.41 17.49
C ASP A 617 -14.93 -21.12 17.93
N SER A 618 -14.86 -22.44 18.08
CA SER A 618 -16.05 -23.25 18.41
C SER A 618 -16.70 -22.82 19.73
N LYS A 619 -15.92 -22.42 20.73
CA LYS A 619 -16.44 -21.99 22.03
C LYS A 619 -17.20 -20.67 21.92
N LEU A 620 -16.70 -19.75 21.10
CA LEU A 620 -17.39 -18.50 20.83
C LEU A 620 -18.67 -18.74 20.02
N VAL A 621 -18.63 -19.61 19.00
CA VAL A 621 -19.81 -19.96 18.21
C VAL A 621 -20.91 -20.58 19.09
N GLU A 622 -20.56 -21.50 19.98
CA GLU A 622 -21.49 -22.08 20.96
C GLU A 622 -22.16 -20.99 21.82
N LYS A 623 -21.39 -20.05 22.38
CA LYS A 623 -21.93 -18.90 23.13
C LYS A 623 -22.83 -18.00 22.30
N LEU A 624 -22.51 -17.79 21.01
CA LEU A 624 -23.31 -16.95 20.13
C LEU A 624 -24.64 -17.62 19.76
N GLN A 625 -24.68 -18.95 19.63
CA GLN A 625 -25.91 -19.71 19.36
C GLN A 625 -26.93 -19.64 20.49
N GLU A 626 -26.49 -19.40 21.72
CA GLU A 626 -27.38 -19.23 22.88
C GLU A 626 -28.12 -17.87 22.87
N LYS A 627 -27.63 -16.88 22.09
CA LYS A 627 -28.23 -15.55 22.00
C LYS A 627 -29.55 -15.58 21.23
N THR A 628 -30.61 -15.04 21.83
CA THR A 628 -31.97 -15.03 21.27
C THR A 628 -32.02 -14.45 19.84
N GLU A 629 -31.21 -13.42 19.57
CA GLU A 629 -31.15 -12.73 18.28
C GLU A 629 -30.50 -13.56 17.16
N LEU A 630 -29.79 -14.64 17.50
CA LEU A 630 -29.03 -15.47 16.56
C LEU A 630 -29.55 -16.91 16.46
N LYS A 631 -30.63 -17.27 17.18
CA LYS A 631 -31.15 -18.65 17.23
C LYS A 631 -31.54 -19.23 15.87
N ASP A 632 -32.03 -18.39 14.97
CA ASP A 632 -32.47 -18.81 13.62
C ASP A 632 -31.35 -18.77 12.56
N ILE A 633 -30.10 -18.52 12.99
CA ILE A 633 -28.95 -18.46 12.08
C ILE A 633 -28.30 -19.84 11.99
N ASP A 634 -28.22 -20.37 10.77
CA ASP A 634 -27.35 -21.50 10.46
C ASP A 634 -25.90 -20.99 10.33
N PHE A 635 -25.12 -21.17 11.39
CA PHE A 635 -23.72 -20.74 11.45
C PHE A 635 -22.82 -21.46 10.44
N LYS A 636 -23.12 -22.71 10.06
CA LYS A 636 -22.29 -23.46 9.10
C LYS A 636 -22.48 -22.93 7.69
N GLU A 637 -23.72 -22.67 7.29
CA GLU A 637 -24.00 -22.07 5.99
C GLU A 637 -23.48 -20.62 5.94
N LEU A 638 -23.61 -19.87 7.05
CA LEU A 638 -23.10 -18.50 7.12
C LEU A 638 -21.56 -18.44 7.07
N GLU A 639 -20.86 -19.40 7.68
CA GLU A 639 -19.41 -19.57 7.56
C GLU A 639 -19.02 -19.78 6.08
N LYS A 640 -19.68 -20.72 5.40
CA LYS A 640 -19.42 -21.01 3.98
C LYS A 640 -19.62 -19.78 3.10
N GLN A 641 -20.70 -19.02 3.35
CA GLN A 641 -20.99 -17.78 2.64
C GLN A 641 -19.94 -16.70 2.92
N ASN A 642 -19.51 -16.54 4.17
CA ASN A 642 -18.45 -15.61 4.53
C ASN A 642 -17.11 -15.98 3.87
N LEU A 643 -16.75 -17.27 3.84
CA LEU A 643 -15.55 -17.75 3.13
C LEU A 643 -15.61 -17.46 1.63
N ALA A 644 -16.80 -17.56 1.02
CA ALA A 644 -17.00 -17.18 -0.38
C ALA A 644 -16.78 -15.66 -0.59
N ILE A 645 -17.26 -14.81 0.33
CA ILE A 645 -17.03 -13.35 0.29
C ILE A 645 -15.54 -13.04 0.46
N VAL A 646 -14.85 -13.65 1.42
CA VAL A 646 -13.40 -13.47 1.63
C VAL A 646 -12.62 -13.85 0.38
N LYS A 647 -12.94 -14.99 -0.24
CA LYS A 647 -12.33 -15.42 -1.52
C LYS A 647 -12.67 -14.48 -2.67
N GLY A 648 -13.90 -13.99 -2.74
CA GLY A 648 -14.33 -13.00 -3.74
C GLY A 648 -13.50 -11.72 -3.63
N ASN A 649 -13.42 -11.15 -2.43
CA ASN A 649 -12.65 -9.95 -2.14
C ASN A 649 -11.15 -10.15 -2.40
N SER A 650 -10.60 -11.31 -2.06
CA SER A 650 -9.19 -11.60 -2.36
C SER A 650 -8.95 -11.74 -3.87
N ASN A 651 -9.94 -12.22 -4.65
CA ASN A 651 -9.82 -12.36 -6.09
C ASN A 651 -9.98 -11.05 -6.86
N VAL A 652 -10.58 -9.99 -6.29
CA VAL A 652 -10.75 -8.69 -6.99
C VAL A 652 -9.42 -8.17 -7.54
N GLN A 653 -8.38 -8.08 -6.71
CA GLN A 653 -7.05 -7.61 -7.15
C GLN A 653 -6.40 -8.54 -8.18
N ILE A 654 -6.68 -9.85 -8.12
CA ILE A 654 -6.19 -10.82 -9.10
C ILE A 654 -6.89 -10.56 -10.44
N ILE A 655 -8.21 -10.37 -10.42
CA ILE A 655 -9.00 -10.05 -11.61
C ILE A 655 -8.53 -8.72 -12.21
N ASP A 656 -8.34 -7.68 -11.39
CA ASP A 656 -7.82 -6.39 -11.85
C ASP A 656 -6.44 -6.52 -12.52
N SER A 657 -5.57 -7.37 -11.95
CA SER A 657 -4.27 -7.69 -12.52
C SER A 657 -4.39 -8.43 -13.86
N LEU A 658 -5.29 -9.40 -13.97
CA LEU A 658 -5.56 -10.13 -15.22
C LEU A 658 -6.14 -9.21 -16.30
N VAL A 659 -7.04 -8.30 -15.92
CA VAL A 659 -7.57 -7.26 -16.83
C VAL A 659 -6.45 -6.31 -17.27
N ALA A 660 -5.53 -5.95 -16.39
CA ALA A 660 -4.37 -5.13 -16.75
C ALA A 660 -3.42 -5.85 -17.70
N ILE A 661 -3.19 -7.16 -17.52
CA ILE A 661 -2.42 -8.00 -18.45
C ILE A 661 -3.08 -7.99 -19.83
N ASN A 662 -4.39 -8.24 -19.90
CA ASN A 662 -5.13 -8.22 -21.16
C ASN A 662 -5.00 -6.85 -21.85
N LYS A 663 -5.24 -5.75 -21.13
CA LYS A 663 -5.06 -4.38 -21.66
C LYS A 663 -3.64 -4.13 -22.16
N TRP A 664 -2.62 -4.65 -21.48
CA TRP A 664 -1.24 -4.54 -21.92
C TRP A 664 -0.98 -5.32 -23.21
N VAL A 665 -1.47 -6.57 -23.31
CA VAL A 665 -1.38 -7.38 -24.54
C VAL A 665 -2.10 -6.69 -25.70
N ASP A 666 -3.30 -6.13 -25.47
CA ASP A 666 -4.05 -5.37 -26.47
C ASP A 666 -3.33 -4.08 -26.91
N ALA A 667 -2.62 -3.41 -26.00
CA ALA A 667 -1.80 -2.27 -26.35
C ALA A 667 -0.63 -2.68 -27.28
N GLN A 668 -0.01 -3.84 -27.05
CA GLN A 668 1.03 -4.37 -27.94
C GLN A 668 0.50 -4.66 -29.35
N LYS A 669 -0.75 -5.13 -29.50
CA LYS A 669 -1.38 -5.37 -30.83
C LYS A 669 -1.51 -4.10 -31.68
N LYS A 670 -1.53 -2.92 -31.04
CA LYS A 670 -1.63 -1.63 -31.73
C LYS A 670 -0.28 -1.16 -32.28
N LEU A 671 0.82 -1.78 -31.84
CA LEU A 671 2.14 -1.53 -32.40
C LEU A 671 2.25 -2.22 -33.75
N ARG A 672 2.96 -1.58 -34.68
CA ARG A 672 3.12 -2.10 -36.05
C ARG A 672 3.86 -3.45 -36.07
N ASP A 673 4.96 -3.53 -35.32
CA ASP A 673 5.78 -4.73 -35.15
C ASP A 673 6.31 -4.81 -33.70
N PRO A 674 5.55 -5.40 -32.76
CA PRO A 674 6.01 -5.55 -31.38
C PRO A 674 7.16 -6.56 -31.29
N TYR A 675 8.19 -6.26 -30.50
CA TYR A 675 9.35 -7.15 -30.35
C TYR A 675 9.02 -8.43 -29.55
N ASN A 676 8.18 -8.29 -28.51
CA ASN A 676 7.92 -9.33 -27.52
C ASN A 676 6.70 -10.20 -27.82
N ILE A 677 5.89 -9.79 -28.79
CA ILE A 677 4.62 -10.44 -29.13
C ILE A 677 4.54 -10.59 -30.65
N HIS A 678 3.95 -11.69 -31.11
CA HIS A 678 3.71 -11.95 -32.52
C HIS A 678 2.24 -12.25 -32.78
N ILE A 679 1.70 -11.75 -33.88
CA ILE A 679 0.32 -12.02 -34.29
C ILE A 679 0.33 -13.06 -35.41
N GLN A 680 -0.19 -14.25 -35.13
CA GLN A 680 -0.29 -15.35 -36.09
C GLN A 680 -1.73 -15.86 -36.14
N ASN A 681 -2.35 -15.87 -37.32
CA ASN A 681 -3.74 -16.33 -37.53
C ASN A 681 -4.77 -15.64 -36.61
N GLY A 682 -4.56 -14.36 -36.29
CA GLY A 682 -5.42 -13.60 -35.36
C GLY A 682 -5.15 -13.86 -33.88
N GLN A 683 -4.30 -14.83 -33.55
CA GLN A 683 -3.85 -15.09 -32.17
C GLN A 683 -2.62 -14.25 -31.85
N THR A 684 -2.55 -13.78 -30.62
CA THR A 684 -1.44 -12.96 -30.11
C THR A 684 -0.58 -13.84 -29.21
N LEU A 685 0.65 -14.13 -29.62
CA LEU A 685 1.55 -15.12 -29.01
C LEU A 685 2.79 -14.42 -28.43
N ILE A 686 3.43 -15.00 -27.41
CA ILE A 686 4.74 -14.54 -26.95
C ILE A 686 5.80 -14.90 -27.99
N SER A 687 6.68 -13.95 -28.26
CA SER A 687 7.83 -14.12 -29.14
C SER A 687 9.05 -14.55 -28.33
N TYR A 688 9.44 -15.81 -28.48
CA TYR A 688 10.74 -16.32 -28.03
C TYR A 688 11.77 -16.18 -29.14
N ARG A 689 13.04 -16.18 -28.76
CA ARG A 689 14.17 -16.27 -29.70
C ARG A 689 15.14 -17.36 -29.27
N ASP A 690 15.42 -18.29 -30.17
CA ASP A 690 16.44 -19.32 -29.94
C ASP A 690 17.85 -18.72 -29.87
N ASN A 691 18.83 -19.61 -29.68
CA ASN A 691 20.23 -19.21 -29.58
C ASN A 691 20.78 -18.61 -30.89
N GLU A 692 20.15 -18.91 -32.02
CA GLU A 692 20.46 -18.36 -33.33
C GLU A 692 19.72 -17.02 -33.59
N GLY A 693 18.73 -16.68 -32.76
CA GLY A 693 17.92 -15.47 -32.85
C GLY A 693 16.65 -15.63 -33.70
N ASN A 694 16.33 -16.85 -34.14
CA ASN A 694 15.11 -17.15 -34.88
C ASN A 694 13.90 -17.03 -33.97
N LEU A 695 12.80 -16.53 -34.53
CA LEU A 695 11.55 -16.36 -33.83
C LEU A 695 10.88 -17.72 -33.58
N ILE A 696 10.55 -17.99 -32.32
CA ILE A 696 9.75 -19.14 -31.88
C ILE A 696 8.53 -18.58 -31.16
N ASN A 697 7.33 -19.00 -31.53
CA ASN A 697 6.11 -18.52 -30.88
C ASN A 697 5.69 -19.44 -29.73
N SER A 698 5.06 -18.88 -28.70
CA SER A 698 4.40 -19.67 -27.67
C SER A 698 3.28 -20.53 -28.25
N ASN A 699 3.10 -21.72 -27.66
CA ASN A 699 2.01 -22.63 -28.02
C ASN A 699 0.63 -22.11 -27.60
N ASN A 700 0.58 -21.24 -26.58
CA ASN A 700 -0.64 -20.62 -26.07
C ASN A 700 -0.64 -19.13 -26.38
N GLU A 701 -1.82 -18.51 -26.32
CA GLU A 701 -1.96 -17.06 -26.41
C GLU A 701 -1.16 -16.35 -25.30
N ALA A 702 -0.65 -15.16 -25.61
CA ALA A 702 0.17 -14.34 -24.73
C ALA A 702 -0.56 -14.04 -23.42
N GLU A 703 -1.84 -13.67 -23.49
CA GLU A 703 -2.66 -13.44 -22.30
C GLU A 703 -2.72 -14.68 -21.40
N THR A 704 -2.95 -15.86 -21.98
CA THR A 704 -3.02 -17.12 -21.22
C THR A 704 -1.67 -17.46 -20.61
N THR A 705 -0.59 -17.32 -21.37
CA THR A 705 0.78 -17.60 -20.93
C THR A 705 1.17 -16.71 -19.76
N ILE A 706 1.03 -15.39 -19.92
CA ILE A 706 1.35 -14.40 -18.88
C ILE A 706 0.46 -14.60 -17.65
N SER A 707 -0.84 -14.82 -17.85
CA SER A 707 -1.79 -15.03 -16.74
C SER A 707 -1.45 -16.28 -15.92
N ASN A 708 -1.08 -17.38 -16.59
CA ASN A 708 -0.67 -18.62 -15.90
C ASN A 708 0.61 -18.40 -15.08
N ILE A 709 1.58 -17.67 -15.63
CA ILE A 709 2.84 -17.36 -14.95
C ILE A 709 2.58 -16.45 -13.75
N TYR A 710 1.78 -15.40 -13.92
CA TYR A 710 1.34 -14.52 -12.83
C TYR A 710 0.64 -15.31 -11.71
N GLN A 711 -0.32 -16.17 -12.05
CA GLN A 711 -1.02 -17.01 -11.07
C GLN A 711 -0.08 -18.00 -10.37
N ASN A 712 0.91 -18.54 -11.09
CA ASN A 712 1.93 -19.39 -10.49
C ASN A 712 2.83 -18.58 -9.53
N ALA A 713 3.23 -17.37 -9.89
CA ALA A 713 3.99 -16.47 -9.03
C ALA A 713 3.23 -16.07 -7.75
N LEU A 714 1.89 -15.94 -7.81
CA LEU A 714 1.05 -15.77 -6.62
C LEU A 714 1.08 -16.99 -5.70
N LYS A 715 1.11 -18.21 -6.28
CA LYS A 715 1.18 -19.48 -5.52
C LYS A 715 2.56 -19.77 -4.96
N GLN A 716 3.61 -19.13 -5.49
CA GLN A 716 4.97 -19.19 -4.94
C GLN A 716 5.08 -18.36 -3.65
N VAL A 717 4.33 -18.74 -2.61
CA VAL A 717 4.57 -18.32 -1.24
C VAL A 717 6.02 -18.66 -0.86
N ALA A 718 6.61 -17.98 0.11
CA ALA A 718 7.77 -18.47 0.84
C ALA A 718 7.49 -19.91 1.36
N LYS A 719 7.75 -20.93 0.54
CA LYS A 719 7.78 -22.32 0.98
C LYS A 719 9.09 -22.52 1.73
N GLY A 720 9.08 -22.08 2.98
CA GLY A 720 10.14 -22.27 3.96
C GLY A 720 9.75 -23.24 5.06
N ARG A 721 8.94 -24.28 4.78
CA ARG A 721 8.76 -25.44 5.69
C ARG A 721 8.52 -26.72 4.89
N ASN A 722 9.54 -27.58 4.87
CA ASN A 722 9.35 -29.03 4.95
C ASN A 722 9.13 -29.39 6.41
#